data_AF-A0A914LLT7-F1
#
_entry.id   AF-A0A914LLT7-F1
#
_cell.length_a   1.000
_cell.length_b   1.000
_cell.length_c   1.000
_cell.angle_alpha   90.00
_cell.angle_beta   90.00
_cell.angle_gamma   90.00
#
_symmetry.space_group_name_H-M   'P 1'
#
loop_
_entity.id
_entity.type
_entity.pdbx_description
1 polymer ?
#
loop_
_entity_poly.entity_id
_entity_poly.type
_entity_poly.pdbx_seq_one_letter_code
_entity_poly.pdbx_strand_id
1 'polypeptide(L)'
;MVNARHIEVQLIGDHYGQVIPIFTRDCSIQRRCQKIIEEAPAGIASPEIQRQMQMDAVNLAKKVGYVSAGTVEYMYLPSEQKYYFLELNPRLQVEHPCTEMVANINIPAIQLQIAMGIPLHRITEIRLFYGMDRYGNSPFPQNQCRTDTNIHVIAARITSEDPAEGFRPASGSVEVLNFQSNQNVWGYFSVSSTGKVHEFADSQFGHLFAKGTTRYEAISALLCALKELELRATFTSQVNYLVGLLHDKEFENNEFHTGWLDARIAARVQSAPELPVHVTVAIGATLVGYTRISEVFSKFQSALERGQILPKSGLTETWELELVHSNIKYSVMVNKFGPINYLVRLNDSVVTTIVRELGNETLIIIYSHQAYTCHLEEESERFKVVIGRTLTIFEKENDPSMLRSKNAGRFMQYLKREGDYVCVGEVYAEMESMKMVINLEVSKAGGRLIQVAQPGHVLFPGTLIARLEDQDDVSTQKPKNFVGRMEEWDSAITKDVLDRGKSRLDTRFEDLILTCKDILSGYCMPEPYFHEKIVRLVDDFYNVLNNPQLPYALFKVFLYAVESRICRMSSYSKIKKLISNVNPQTFPANELAEEMESYLCTLNPTELGIEKQYFESLIKICERFGDGLLGHLQIVISEFLENFIDIEHHFQDVSYDKGVSSIKSIISDPSRVVRMVYSHTKVLDKNVFLKELLSRLDDQSIIKLQMPLKRIANMFNQEIEPIAIYIRRILNKMHQLSYSNLCSNVNSI
;
A
#
# COMPACT_ATOMS: atom_id res chain seq x y z
N MET A 1 -28.43 -7.35 37.24
CA MET A 1 -29.05 -8.59 36.71
C MET A 1 -28.02 -9.23 35.80
N VAL A 2 -27.65 -10.50 36.05
CA VAL A 2 -26.69 -11.23 35.20
C VAL A 2 -27.44 -11.74 33.96
N ASN A 3 -26.83 -11.67 32.77
CA ASN A 3 -27.38 -12.18 31.49
C ASN A 3 -28.70 -11.55 31.00
N ALA A 4 -28.88 -10.25 31.20
CA ALA A 4 -30.06 -9.55 30.68
C ALA A 4 -29.83 -8.96 29.27
N ARG A 5 -30.93 -8.81 28.54
CA ARG A 5 -31.04 -8.17 27.22
C ARG A 5 -31.66 -6.78 27.37
N HIS A 6 -31.15 -5.83 26.61
CA HIS A 6 -31.74 -4.51 26.48
C HIS A 6 -32.65 -4.52 25.26
N ILE A 7 -33.95 -4.54 25.47
CA ILE A 7 -34.97 -4.57 24.40
C ILE A 7 -35.77 -3.28 24.42
N GLU A 8 -36.07 -2.76 23.24
CA GLU A 8 -36.80 -1.51 23.07
C GLU A 8 -38.06 -1.71 22.26
N VAL A 9 -39.07 -0.88 22.54
CA VAL A 9 -40.28 -0.76 21.72
C VAL A 9 -40.34 0.65 21.15
N GLN A 10 -40.38 0.77 19.83
CA GLN A 10 -40.69 2.04 19.18
C GLN A 10 -42.18 2.35 19.35
N LEU A 11 -42.49 3.55 19.82
CA LEU A 11 -43.84 4.07 19.92
C LEU A 11 -44.01 5.29 19.02
N ILE A 12 -45.24 5.48 18.53
CA ILE A 12 -45.66 6.70 17.83
C ILE A 12 -47.05 7.08 18.36
N GLY A 13 -47.19 8.28 18.90
CA GLY A 13 -48.45 8.83 19.41
C GLY A 13 -48.91 10.10 18.69
N ASP A 14 -50.22 10.29 18.49
CA ASP A 14 -50.79 11.55 18.00
C ASP A 14 -51.42 12.42 19.10
N HIS A 15 -51.82 13.62 18.70
CA HIS A 15 -52.51 14.60 19.55
C HIS A 15 -53.91 14.15 20.01
N TYR A 16 -54.44 13.04 19.47
CA TYR A 16 -55.80 12.57 19.72
C TYR A 16 -55.82 11.36 20.66
N GLY A 17 -54.70 11.06 21.31
CA GLY A 17 -54.56 9.97 22.28
C GLY A 17 -54.38 8.59 21.66
N GLN A 18 -54.19 8.50 20.33
CA GLN A 18 -53.81 7.25 19.70
C GLN A 18 -52.30 7.04 19.80
N VAL A 19 -51.91 5.83 20.20
CA VAL A 19 -50.52 5.41 20.28
C VAL A 19 -50.40 4.01 19.71
N ILE A 20 -49.42 3.81 18.83
CA ILE A 20 -49.12 2.54 18.18
C ILE A 20 -47.67 2.11 18.45
N PRO A 21 -47.42 0.80 18.60
CA PRO A 21 -46.06 0.26 18.64
C PRO A 21 -45.58 -0.13 17.24
N ILE A 22 -44.29 0.08 16.96
CA ILE A 22 -43.65 -0.28 15.69
C ILE A 22 -42.48 -1.24 15.97
N PHE A 23 -42.80 -2.53 16.10
CA PHE A 23 -41.83 -3.61 16.35
C PHE A 23 -40.94 -3.35 17.59
N THR A 24 -39.94 -4.21 17.75
CA THR A 24 -38.95 -4.18 18.84
C THR A 24 -37.54 -3.99 18.29
N ARG A 25 -36.60 -3.55 19.13
CA ARG A 25 -35.16 -3.56 18.85
C ARG A 25 -34.39 -4.27 19.96
N ASP A 26 -33.34 -5.00 19.63
CA ASP A 26 -32.36 -5.53 20.58
C ASP A 26 -31.09 -4.68 20.51
N CYS A 27 -30.81 -3.96 21.59
CA CYS A 27 -29.67 -3.06 21.72
C CYS A 27 -28.70 -3.57 22.78
N SER A 28 -28.66 -4.88 23.03
CA SER A 28 -27.89 -5.48 24.14
C SER A 28 -26.38 -5.41 23.94
N ILE A 29 -25.88 -5.22 22.73
CA ILE A 29 -24.43 -5.04 22.49
C ILE A 29 -24.05 -3.61 22.85
N GLN A 30 -23.62 -3.44 24.10
CA GLN A 30 -23.27 -2.15 24.67
C GLN A 30 -21.89 -2.21 25.31
N ARG A 31 -21.20 -1.08 25.32
CA ARG A 31 -19.96 -0.88 26.08
C ARG A 31 -20.15 0.30 27.00
N ARG A 32 -19.98 0.13 28.32
CA ARG A 32 -20.18 1.22 29.30
C ARG A 32 -21.50 2.00 29.07
N CYS A 33 -22.58 1.27 28.78
CA CYS A 33 -23.90 1.80 28.46
C CYS A 33 -24.01 2.56 27.11
N GLN A 34 -22.99 2.53 26.25
CA GLN A 34 -23.06 3.03 24.87
C GLN A 34 -23.45 1.89 23.93
N LYS A 35 -24.53 2.06 23.17
CA LYS A 35 -24.98 1.09 22.16
C LYS A 35 -24.00 1.07 20.99
N ILE A 36 -23.63 -0.12 20.52
CA ILE A 36 -22.64 -0.30 19.42
C ILE A 36 -23.25 -1.02 18.22
N ILE A 37 -23.99 -2.09 18.49
CA ILE A 37 -24.76 -2.85 17.50
C ILE A 37 -26.23 -2.86 17.94
N GLU A 38 -27.11 -2.58 17.00
CA GLU A 38 -28.56 -2.56 17.21
C GLU A 38 -29.24 -3.45 16.18
N GLU A 39 -30.20 -4.26 16.62
CA GLU A 39 -30.92 -5.19 15.76
C GLU A 39 -32.43 -4.98 15.82
N ALA A 40 -33.13 -5.18 14.71
CA ALA A 40 -34.59 -5.15 14.63
C ALA A 40 -35.11 -6.27 13.72
N PRO A 41 -36.12 -7.07 14.12
CA PRO A 41 -36.76 -7.08 15.44
C PRO A 41 -35.88 -7.74 16.54
N ALA A 42 -36.32 -7.66 17.80
CA ALA A 42 -35.66 -8.33 18.93
C ALA A 42 -35.91 -9.86 18.90
N GLY A 43 -35.21 -10.57 18.02
CA GLY A 43 -35.43 -12.00 17.73
C GLY A 43 -35.20 -12.97 18.89
N ILE A 44 -34.57 -12.54 19.99
CA ILE A 44 -34.37 -13.35 21.20
C ILE A 44 -35.66 -13.54 22.01
N ALA A 45 -36.60 -12.59 21.93
CA ALA A 45 -37.88 -12.67 22.63
C ALA A 45 -38.92 -13.38 21.76
N SER A 46 -39.72 -14.26 22.37
CA SER A 46 -40.82 -14.93 21.66
C SER A 46 -41.87 -13.91 21.18
N PRO A 47 -42.63 -14.19 20.11
CA PRO A 47 -43.67 -13.28 19.60
C PRO A 47 -44.71 -12.89 20.66
N GLU A 48 -44.99 -13.78 21.61
CA GLU A 48 -45.89 -13.51 22.73
C GLU A 48 -45.34 -12.43 23.66
N ILE A 49 -44.08 -12.58 24.07
CA ILE A 49 -43.42 -11.60 24.94
C ILE A 49 -43.25 -10.26 24.22
N GLN A 50 -42.89 -10.26 22.93
CA GLN A 50 -42.80 -9.04 22.15
C GLN A 50 -44.15 -8.30 22.08
N ARG A 51 -45.27 -9.04 21.94
CA ARG A 51 -46.60 -8.44 21.96
C ARG A 51 -46.92 -7.83 23.32
N GLN A 52 -46.60 -8.54 24.40
CA GLN A 52 -46.82 -8.07 25.77
C GLN A 52 -46.04 -6.79 26.06
N MET A 53 -44.74 -6.75 25.70
CA MET A 53 -43.90 -5.54 25.80
C MET A 53 -44.48 -4.36 25.01
N GLN A 54 -44.96 -4.61 23.79
CA GLN A 54 -45.54 -3.58 22.93
C GLN A 54 -46.84 -3.01 23.50
N MET A 55 -47.73 -3.87 24.00
CA MET A 55 -49.00 -3.43 24.60
C MET A 55 -48.76 -2.66 25.91
N ASP A 56 -47.84 -3.10 26.74
CA ASP A 56 -47.49 -2.39 27.98
C ASP A 56 -46.86 -1.02 27.69
N ALA A 57 -46.03 -0.92 26.65
CA ALA A 57 -45.44 0.33 26.20
C ALA A 57 -46.52 1.31 25.70
N VAL A 58 -47.50 0.82 24.92
CA VAL A 58 -48.65 1.61 24.46
C VAL A 58 -49.50 2.09 25.64
N ASN A 59 -49.77 1.22 26.62
CA ASN A 59 -50.54 1.57 27.81
C ASN A 59 -49.86 2.67 28.64
N LEU A 60 -48.54 2.58 28.81
CA LEU A 60 -47.75 3.61 29.48
C LEU A 60 -47.85 4.95 28.73
N ALA A 61 -47.60 4.95 27.42
CA ALA A 61 -47.62 6.15 26.59
C ALA A 61 -48.99 6.81 26.52
N LYS A 62 -50.08 6.03 26.44
CA LYS A 62 -51.45 6.57 26.49
C LYS A 62 -51.75 7.25 27.82
N LYS A 63 -51.32 6.68 28.95
CA LYS A 63 -51.55 7.26 30.28
C LYS A 63 -50.88 8.63 30.47
N VAL A 64 -49.71 8.83 29.87
CA VAL A 64 -48.97 10.10 29.95
C VAL A 64 -49.36 11.08 28.84
N GLY A 65 -50.28 10.72 27.94
CA GLY A 65 -50.68 11.55 26.81
C GLY A 65 -49.54 11.80 25.82
N TYR A 66 -48.73 10.77 25.54
CA TYR A 66 -47.52 10.89 24.73
C TYR A 66 -47.84 11.25 23.27
N VAL A 67 -47.04 12.15 22.69
CA VAL A 67 -47.17 12.62 21.30
C VAL A 67 -45.80 12.52 20.61
N SER A 68 -45.81 12.28 19.29
CA SER A 68 -44.63 12.06 18.45
C SER A 68 -44.01 10.67 18.66
N ALA A 69 -42.79 10.46 18.15
CA ALA A 69 -42.04 9.23 18.33
C ALA A 69 -41.42 9.16 19.74
N GLY A 70 -41.44 7.97 20.35
CA GLY A 70 -40.81 7.69 21.63
C GLY A 70 -40.33 6.26 21.69
N THR A 71 -39.48 5.93 22.66
CA THR A 71 -39.01 4.55 22.86
C THR A 71 -39.18 4.15 24.30
N VAL A 72 -39.81 3.00 24.54
CA VAL A 72 -39.82 2.37 25.87
C VAL A 72 -38.73 1.31 25.91
N GLU A 73 -37.86 1.41 26.90
CA GLU A 73 -36.74 0.51 27.11
C GLU A 73 -37.06 -0.49 28.22
N TYR A 74 -36.71 -1.75 27.98
CA TYR A 74 -36.92 -2.88 28.88
C TYR A 74 -35.62 -3.65 29.10
N MET A 75 -35.47 -4.17 30.32
CA MET A 75 -34.50 -5.20 30.63
C MET A 75 -35.18 -6.57 30.59
N TYR A 76 -34.82 -7.42 29.63
CA TYR A 76 -35.40 -8.74 29.41
C TYR A 76 -34.46 -9.85 29.90
N LEU A 77 -35.01 -10.85 30.60
CA LEU A 77 -34.30 -12.05 31.05
C LEU A 77 -34.78 -13.26 30.24
N PRO A 78 -34.02 -13.71 29.22
CA PRO A 78 -34.44 -14.82 28.36
C PRO A 78 -34.73 -16.13 29.12
N SER A 79 -33.96 -16.41 30.17
CA SER A 79 -34.11 -17.63 31.00
C SER A 79 -35.42 -17.68 31.78
N GLU A 80 -35.95 -16.52 32.16
CA GLU A 80 -37.20 -16.40 32.93
C GLU A 80 -38.39 -15.98 32.10
N GLN A 81 -38.18 -15.57 30.83
CA GLN A 81 -39.18 -14.94 29.97
C GLN A 81 -39.86 -13.72 30.64
N LYS A 82 -39.13 -13.00 31.50
CA LYS A 82 -39.61 -11.79 32.19
C LYS A 82 -38.89 -10.56 31.68
N TYR A 83 -39.60 -9.45 31.68
CA TYR A 83 -39.02 -8.14 31.38
C TYR A 83 -39.43 -7.10 32.41
N TYR A 84 -38.59 -6.09 32.54
CA TYR A 84 -38.74 -5.01 33.52
C TYR A 84 -38.56 -3.68 32.81
N PHE A 85 -39.46 -2.74 33.05
CA PHE A 85 -39.36 -1.37 32.53
C PHE A 85 -38.09 -0.68 33.04
N LEU A 86 -37.37 -0.02 32.15
CA LEU A 86 -36.24 0.84 32.48
C LEU A 86 -36.65 2.30 32.42
N GLU A 87 -36.96 2.78 31.22
CA GLU A 87 -37.32 4.17 30.98
C GLU A 87 -38.16 4.34 29.70
N LEU A 88 -38.72 5.54 29.54
CA LEU A 88 -39.32 6.00 28.29
C LEU A 88 -38.50 7.19 27.80
N ASN A 89 -37.78 7.01 26.69
CA ASN A 89 -37.00 8.04 26.04
C ASN A 89 -37.92 8.94 25.19
N PRO A 90 -38.11 10.22 25.57
CA PRO A 90 -39.13 11.09 24.97
C PRO A 90 -38.64 11.76 23.67
N ARG A 91 -37.90 11.02 22.84
CA ARG A 91 -37.22 11.52 21.63
C ARG A 91 -37.07 10.41 20.60
N LEU A 92 -36.81 10.82 19.36
CA LEU A 92 -36.33 9.90 18.33
C LEU A 92 -34.93 9.40 18.70
N GLN A 93 -34.70 8.09 18.57
CA GLN A 93 -33.39 7.49 18.82
C GLN A 93 -32.55 7.44 17.53
N VAL A 94 -31.23 7.37 17.67
CA VAL A 94 -30.30 7.44 16.52
C VAL A 94 -30.44 6.20 15.63
N GLU A 95 -30.76 5.07 16.25
CA GLU A 95 -31.00 3.74 15.70
C GLU A 95 -32.43 3.53 15.13
N HIS A 96 -33.25 4.59 15.05
CA HIS A 96 -34.59 4.52 14.45
C HIS A 96 -34.62 3.95 13.00
N PRO A 97 -33.59 4.09 12.14
CA PRO A 97 -33.65 3.53 10.79
C PRO A 97 -33.74 2.00 10.79
N CYS A 98 -33.31 1.31 11.87
CA CYS A 98 -33.56 -0.11 12.02
C CYS A 98 -35.06 -0.42 11.97
N THR A 99 -35.86 0.33 12.75
CA THR A 99 -37.31 0.21 12.77
C THR A 99 -37.93 0.66 11.45
N GLU A 100 -37.45 1.74 10.84
CA GLU A 100 -37.93 2.22 9.54
C GLU A 100 -37.79 1.17 8.44
N MET A 101 -36.65 0.49 8.37
CA MET A 101 -36.36 -0.51 7.34
C MET A 101 -37.18 -1.80 7.51
N VAL A 102 -37.47 -2.19 8.75
CA VAL A 102 -38.32 -3.36 9.06
C VAL A 102 -39.80 -3.02 8.80
N ALA A 103 -40.26 -1.84 9.21
CA ALA A 103 -41.65 -1.42 9.06
C ALA A 103 -41.97 -0.77 7.70
N ASN A 104 -40.96 -0.41 6.92
CA ASN A 104 -41.06 0.35 5.67
C ASN A 104 -41.83 1.68 5.85
N ILE A 105 -41.43 2.47 6.85
CA ILE A 105 -42.01 3.77 7.19
C ILE A 105 -40.93 4.84 7.31
N ASN A 106 -41.31 6.13 7.28
CA ASN A 106 -40.43 7.26 7.53
C ASN A 106 -40.85 7.97 8.83
N ILE A 107 -40.17 7.67 9.93
CA ILE A 107 -40.51 8.16 11.26
C ILE A 107 -40.35 9.69 11.36
N PRO A 108 -39.27 10.33 10.88
CA PRO A 108 -39.18 11.80 10.87
C PRO A 108 -40.33 12.49 10.14
N ALA A 109 -40.75 11.96 8.98
CA ALA A 109 -41.90 12.50 8.24
C ALA A 109 -43.22 12.27 8.99
N ILE A 110 -43.39 11.12 9.64
CA ILE A 110 -44.54 10.84 10.52
C ILE A 110 -44.58 11.84 11.69
N GLN A 111 -43.44 12.11 12.33
CA GLN A 111 -43.36 13.10 13.42
C GLN A 111 -43.78 14.49 12.95
N LEU A 112 -43.35 14.92 11.76
CA LEU A 112 -43.78 16.19 11.17
C LEU A 112 -45.29 16.22 10.92
N GLN A 113 -45.86 15.16 10.36
CA GLN A 113 -47.31 15.05 10.12
C GLN A 113 -48.11 15.11 11.43
N ILE A 114 -47.66 14.40 12.46
CA ILE A 114 -48.28 14.44 13.79
C ILE A 114 -48.19 15.85 14.38
N ALA A 115 -47.03 16.52 14.26
CA ALA A 115 -46.84 17.90 14.72
C ALA A 115 -47.79 18.89 14.03
N MET A 116 -48.17 18.64 12.78
CA MET A 116 -49.19 19.41 12.05
C MET A 116 -50.63 19.08 12.49
N GLY A 117 -50.83 18.17 13.45
CA GLY A 117 -52.14 17.72 13.90
C GLY A 117 -52.79 16.66 13.01
N ILE A 118 -52.04 15.98 12.13
CA ILE A 118 -52.59 14.89 11.33
C ILE A 118 -52.75 13.65 12.23
N PRO A 119 -53.96 13.05 12.34
CA PRO A 119 -54.15 11.85 13.16
C PRO A 119 -53.49 10.63 12.50
N LEU A 120 -53.03 9.68 13.32
CA LEU A 120 -52.24 8.52 12.86
C LEU A 120 -52.92 7.74 11.72
N HIS A 121 -54.25 7.55 11.78
CA HIS A 121 -54.99 6.78 10.77
C HIS A 121 -55.09 7.46 9.40
N ARG A 122 -54.62 8.70 9.26
CA ARG A 122 -54.56 9.45 8.01
C ARG A 122 -53.15 9.49 7.41
N ILE A 123 -52.14 9.06 8.15
CA ILE A 123 -50.74 9.06 7.69
C ILE A 123 -50.50 7.85 6.80
N THR A 124 -50.10 8.10 5.55
CA THR A 124 -49.97 7.07 4.51
C THR A 124 -49.03 5.93 4.90
N GLU A 125 -47.88 6.23 5.49
CA GLU A 125 -46.89 5.24 5.91
C GLU A 125 -47.47 4.28 6.95
N ILE A 126 -48.20 4.81 7.93
CA ILE A 126 -48.85 4.00 8.98
C ILE A 126 -49.99 3.16 8.40
N ARG A 127 -50.77 3.70 7.46
CA ARG A 127 -51.83 2.93 6.78
C ARG A 127 -51.24 1.75 6.01
N LEU A 128 -50.17 1.97 5.24
CA LEU A 128 -49.48 0.90 4.50
C LEU A 128 -48.85 -0.13 5.45
N PHE A 129 -48.29 0.31 6.58
CA PHE A 129 -47.77 -0.58 7.62
C PHE A 129 -48.82 -1.55 8.15
N TYR A 130 -50.08 -1.13 8.25
CA TYR A 130 -51.21 -1.99 8.64
C TYR A 130 -51.94 -2.66 7.46
N GLY A 131 -51.42 -2.54 6.23
CA GLY A 131 -52.04 -3.12 5.03
C GLY A 131 -53.35 -2.42 4.61
N MET A 132 -53.57 -1.19 5.05
CA MET A 132 -54.75 -0.38 4.74
C MET A 132 -54.56 0.39 3.43
N ASP A 133 -55.67 0.83 2.81
CA ASP A 133 -55.64 1.65 1.60
C ASP A 133 -54.86 2.95 1.80
N ARG A 134 -54.03 3.34 0.81
CA ARG A 134 -53.09 4.47 0.90
C ARG A 134 -53.74 5.82 1.21
N TYR A 135 -54.93 6.09 0.67
CA TYR A 135 -55.60 7.41 0.75
C TYR A 135 -56.90 7.39 1.58
N GLY A 136 -57.26 6.23 2.11
CA GLY A 136 -58.47 6.06 2.92
C GLY A 136 -58.48 6.86 4.22
N ASN A 137 -59.66 6.91 4.84
CA ASN A 137 -59.91 7.58 6.12
C ASN A 137 -60.43 6.63 7.20
N SER A 138 -60.48 5.32 6.92
CA SER A 138 -60.96 4.32 7.87
C SER A 138 -60.14 4.35 9.17
N PRO A 139 -60.78 4.16 10.33
CA PRO A 139 -60.08 4.06 11.61
C PRO A 139 -59.22 2.79 11.64
N PHE A 140 -58.28 2.73 12.59
CA PHE A 140 -57.46 1.53 12.77
C PHE A 140 -58.30 0.31 13.17
N PRO A 141 -57.96 -0.88 12.66
CA PRO A 141 -58.51 -2.13 13.18
C PRO A 141 -58.17 -2.30 14.67
N GLN A 142 -59.11 -2.84 15.46
CA GLN A 142 -58.87 -3.10 16.89
C GLN A 142 -57.78 -4.17 17.06
N ASN A 143 -56.90 -4.00 18.06
CA ASN A 143 -55.87 -4.96 18.50
C ASN A 143 -54.75 -5.29 17.49
N GLN A 144 -54.37 -4.39 16.58
CA GLN A 144 -53.23 -4.64 15.69
C GLN A 144 -51.87 -4.30 16.34
N CYS A 145 -51.23 -5.33 16.89
CA CYS A 145 -49.80 -5.35 17.21
C CYS A 145 -49.11 -6.30 16.23
N ARG A 146 -48.16 -5.78 15.43
CA ARG A 146 -47.36 -6.62 14.53
C ARG A 146 -46.11 -7.11 15.25
N THR A 147 -45.87 -8.41 15.19
CA THR A 147 -44.66 -9.07 15.72
C THR A 147 -43.97 -9.90 14.65
N ASP A 148 -44.68 -10.22 13.58
CA ASP A 148 -44.22 -10.99 12.43
C ASP A 148 -43.60 -10.07 11.36
N THR A 149 -42.38 -10.42 10.93
CA THR A 149 -41.68 -9.78 9.82
C THR A 149 -40.71 -10.79 9.21
N ASN A 150 -40.56 -10.74 7.89
CA ASN A 150 -39.56 -11.53 7.13
C ASN A 150 -38.29 -10.71 6.86
N ILE A 151 -38.09 -9.63 7.62
CA ILE A 151 -36.98 -8.70 7.45
C ILE A 151 -36.28 -8.57 8.80
N HIS A 152 -34.97 -8.76 8.78
CA HIS A 152 -34.08 -8.45 9.88
C HIS A 152 -33.16 -7.30 9.47
N VAL A 153 -32.92 -6.38 10.39
CA VAL A 153 -32.01 -5.25 10.20
C VAL A 153 -31.01 -5.25 11.34
N ILE A 154 -29.74 -5.14 10.99
CA ILE A 154 -28.64 -4.95 11.93
C ILE A 154 -27.95 -3.63 11.59
N ALA A 155 -27.67 -2.84 12.61
CA ALA A 155 -26.94 -1.60 12.49
C ALA A 155 -25.64 -1.64 13.27
N ALA A 156 -24.68 -0.87 12.80
CA ALA A 156 -23.42 -0.67 13.48
C ALA A 156 -23.09 0.82 13.54
N ARG A 157 -22.79 1.30 14.74
CA ARG A 157 -22.22 2.64 14.93
C ARG A 157 -20.76 2.64 14.54
N ILE A 158 -20.36 3.66 13.77
CA ILE A 158 -18.97 3.91 13.41
C ILE A 158 -18.49 5.13 14.22
N THR A 159 -17.44 4.94 15.00
CA THR A 159 -16.93 5.89 15.99
C THR A 159 -15.44 6.16 15.78
N SER A 160 -14.96 7.29 16.31
CA SER A 160 -13.55 7.64 16.35
C SER A 160 -12.89 7.17 17.66
N GLU A 161 -13.16 5.93 18.06
CA GLU A 161 -12.58 5.34 19.28
C GLU A 161 -11.52 4.30 18.93
N ASP A 162 -10.42 4.28 19.69
CA ASP A 162 -9.32 3.32 19.49
C ASP A 162 -9.47 2.06 20.38
N PRO A 163 -9.80 0.87 19.82
CA PRO A 163 -9.93 -0.35 20.60
C PRO A 163 -8.66 -0.75 21.36
N ALA A 164 -7.47 -0.41 20.86
CA ALA A 164 -6.20 -0.75 21.50
C ALA A 164 -5.95 0.07 22.77
N GLU A 165 -6.42 1.32 22.81
CA GLU A 165 -6.36 2.19 23.99
C GLU A 165 -7.63 2.12 24.85
N GLY A 166 -8.32 0.97 24.84
CA GLY A 166 -9.53 0.78 25.64
C GLY A 166 -10.71 1.62 25.13
N PHE A 167 -10.75 1.88 23.82
CA PHE A 167 -11.75 2.68 23.09
C PHE A 167 -11.83 4.11 23.63
N ARG A 168 -10.68 4.78 23.69
CA ARG A 168 -10.60 6.20 23.99
C ARG A 168 -11.08 7.00 22.75
N PRO A 169 -11.97 7.99 22.90
CA PRO A 169 -12.34 8.87 21.80
C PRO A 169 -11.14 9.70 21.33
N ALA A 170 -10.99 9.80 20.02
CA ALA A 170 -9.97 10.58 19.35
C ALA A 170 -10.64 11.59 18.39
N SER A 171 -9.99 12.76 18.27
CA SER A 171 -10.38 13.82 17.34
C SER A 171 -9.34 13.92 16.24
N GLY A 172 -9.76 14.28 15.03
CA GLY A 172 -8.87 14.33 13.88
C GLY A 172 -9.60 14.61 12.56
N SER A 173 -8.83 14.86 11.51
CA SER A 173 -9.33 14.98 10.14
C SER A 173 -9.52 13.61 9.49
N VAL A 174 -10.57 13.52 8.68
CA VAL A 174 -10.81 12.41 7.75
C VAL A 174 -10.15 12.77 6.43
N GLU A 175 -9.40 11.83 5.86
CA GLU A 175 -8.70 11.97 4.59
C GLU A 175 -9.43 11.22 3.47
N VAL A 176 -9.88 10.01 3.77
CA VAL A 176 -10.70 9.21 2.86
C VAL A 176 -11.83 8.57 3.64
N LEU A 177 -13.03 8.76 3.12
CA LEU A 177 -14.22 8.04 3.55
C LEU A 177 -14.93 7.58 2.30
N ASN A 178 -14.78 6.30 1.97
CA ASN A 178 -15.44 5.68 0.84
C ASN A 178 -16.25 4.49 1.32
N PHE A 179 -17.57 4.66 1.28
CA PHE A 179 -18.55 3.65 1.63
C PHE A 179 -19.33 3.24 0.39
N GLN A 180 -19.24 1.96 0.03
CA GLN A 180 -19.98 1.41 -1.11
C GLN A 180 -21.33 0.88 -0.65
N SER A 181 -22.36 1.71 -0.81
CA SER A 181 -23.74 1.29 -0.58
C SER A 181 -24.15 0.18 -1.55
N ASN A 182 -24.95 -0.77 -1.07
CA ASN A 182 -25.57 -1.81 -1.89
C ASN A 182 -27.09 -1.87 -1.62
N GLN A 183 -27.82 -2.75 -2.30
CA GLN A 183 -29.28 -2.81 -2.16
C GLN A 183 -29.75 -3.14 -0.73
N ASN A 184 -28.94 -3.90 0.01
CA ASN A 184 -29.26 -4.40 1.35
C ASN A 184 -28.58 -3.58 2.45
N VAL A 185 -27.57 -2.78 2.13
CA VAL A 185 -26.76 -2.04 3.10
C VAL A 185 -26.59 -0.61 2.64
N TRP A 186 -26.92 0.30 3.54
CA TRP A 186 -26.66 1.71 3.37
C TRP A 186 -26.17 2.30 4.68
N GLY A 187 -25.68 3.52 4.65
CA GLY A 187 -25.22 4.20 5.82
C GLY A 187 -25.09 5.68 5.56
N TYR A 188 -24.96 6.44 6.64
CA TYR A 188 -24.70 7.87 6.57
C TYR A 188 -23.56 8.24 7.52
N PHE A 189 -22.89 9.33 7.18
CA PHE A 189 -21.78 9.88 7.95
C PHE A 189 -22.00 11.37 8.16
N SER A 190 -21.63 11.88 9.34
CA SER A 190 -21.71 13.31 9.69
C SER A 190 -20.53 14.12 9.17
N VAL A 191 -19.46 13.45 8.72
CA VAL A 191 -18.24 14.05 8.16
C VAL A 191 -18.02 13.56 6.72
N SER A 192 -17.50 14.45 5.87
CA SER A 192 -17.08 14.14 4.51
C SER A 192 -15.58 13.83 4.45
N SER A 193 -15.05 13.45 3.28
CA SER A 193 -13.63 13.11 3.05
C SER A 193 -12.63 14.25 3.28
N THR A 194 -13.08 15.45 3.62
CA THR A 194 -12.24 16.57 4.07
C THR A 194 -12.71 17.16 5.40
N GLY A 195 -13.64 16.47 6.06
CA GLY A 195 -14.22 16.86 7.34
C GLY A 195 -13.27 16.59 8.51
N LYS A 196 -13.65 17.11 9.67
CA LYS A 196 -12.93 16.90 10.93
C LYS A 196 -13.90 16.51 12.03
N VAL A 197 -13.54 15.49 12.80
CA VAL A 197 -14.17 15.20 14.10
C VAL A 197 -13.46 16.08 15.12
N HIS A 198 -14.13 17.14 15.59
CA HIS A 198 -13.58 18.06 16.58
C HIS A 198 -13.87 17.58 18.01
N GLU A 199 -13.21 18.20 18.99
CA GLU A 199 -13.25 17.77 20.41
C GLU A 199 -14.67 17.83 21.03
N PHE A 200 -15.50 18.76 20.55
CA PHE A 200 -16.91 18.88 21.00
C PHE A 200 -17.90 18.01 20.22
N ALA A 201 -17.43 17.22 19.23
CA ALA A 201 -18.30 16.36 18.43
C ALA A 201 -18.52 15.04 19.16
N ASP A 202 -19.63 14.37 18.84
CA ASP A 202 -19.77 12.98 19.25
C ASP A 202 -18.68 12.13 18.56
N SER A 203 -18.16 11.14 19.29
CA SER A 203 -17.31 10.09 18.74
C SER A 203 -17.98 9.37 17.57
N GLN A 204 -19.31 9.22 17.60
CA GLN A 204 -20.06 8.65 16.49
C GLN A 204 -20.14 9.62 15.33
N PHE A 205 -19.45 9.28 14.24
CA PHE A 205 -19.50 10.04 13.00
C PHE A 205 -20.16 9.28 11.85
N GLY A 206 -20.52 8.00 12.05
CA GLY A 206 -21.22 7.21 11.05
C GLY A 206 -22.18 6.18 11.64
N HIS A 207 -23.12 5.75 10.82
CA HIS A 207 -24.06 4.68 11.16
C HIS A 207 -24.36 3.87 9.90
N LEU A 208 -24.11 2.56 9.96
CA LEU A 208 -24.40 1.62 8.88
C LEU A 208 -25.61 0.77 9.25
N PHE A 209 -26.45 0.47 8.27
CA PHE A 209 -27.67 -0.34 8.40
C PHE A 209 -27.69 -1.40 7.30
N ALA A 210 -27.77 -2.66 7.69
CA ALA A 210 -27.86 -3.80 6.80
C ALA A 210 -29.17 -4.54 7.01
N LYS A 211 -29.82 -4.90 5.92
CA LYS A 211 -31.09 -5.60 5.85
C LYS A 211 -30.90 -6.99 5.25
N GLY A 212 -31.59 -7.98 5.79
CA GLY A 212 -31.65 -9.34 5.26
C GLY A 212 -33.02 -9.96 5.46
N THR A 213 -33.31 -11.07 4.79
CA THR A 213 -34.53 -11.85 5.07
C THR A 213 -34.39 -12.70 6.34
N THR A 214 -33.14 -12.95 6.75
CA THR A 214 -32.77 -13.60 7.99
C THR A 214 -31.72 -12.77 8.74
N ARG A 215 -31.56 -13.01 10.04
CA ARG A 215 -30.49 -12.39 10.84
C ARG A 215 -29.10 -12.67 10.25
N TYR A 216 -28.87 -13.90 9.79
CA TYR A 216 -27.59 -14.31 9.19
C TYR A 216 -27.27 -13.54 7.90
N GLU A 217 -28.27 -13.34 7.02
CA GLU A 217 -28.09 -12.54 5.81
C GLU A 217 -27.77 -11.07 6.14
N ALA A 218 -28.46 -10.49 7.12
CA ALA A 218 -28.22 -9.12 7.55
C ALA A 218 -26.81 -8.95 8.13
N ILE A 219 -26.34 -9.90 8.96
CA ILE A 219 -24.96 -9.94 9.50
C ILE A 219 -23.94 -10.06 8.36
N SER A 220 -24.16 -10.99 7.43
CA SER A 220 -23.26 -11.21 6.29
C SER A 220 -23.15 -9.98 5.40
N ALA A 221 -24.28 -9.29 5.16
CA ALA A 221 -24.32 -8.06 4.40
C ALA A 221 -23.58 -6.92 5.12
N LEU A 222 -23.80 -6.73 6.43
CA LEU A 222 -23.08 -5.74 7.24
C LEU A 222 -21.58 -6.01 7.27
N LEU A 223 -21.18 -7.28 7.43
CA LEU A 223 -19.80 -7.71 7.44
C LEU A 223 -19.10 -7.39 6.11
N CYS A 224 -19.77 -7.64 4.98
CA CYS A 224 -19.24 -7.30 3.66
C CYS A 224 -19.05 -5.78 3.52
N ALA A 225 -20.02 -4.99 3.97
CA ALA A 225 -19.97 -3.54 3.90
C ALA A 225 -18.90 -2.93 4.83
N LEU A 226 -18.72 -3.46 6.04
CA LEU A 226 -17.65 -3.05 6.96
C LEU A 226 -16.27 -3.43 6.42
N LYS A 227 -16.17 -4.56 5.72
CA LYS A 227 -14.95 -4.92 4.99
C LYS A 227 -14.73 -3.90 3.87
N GLU A 228 -15.70 -3.65 3.00
CA GLU A 228 -15.55 -2.73 1.86
C GLU A 228 -15.40 -1.25 2.23
N LEU A 229 -15.73 -0.85 3.48
CA LEU A 229 -15.54 0.50 3.98
C LEU A 229 -14.05 0.88 4.03
N GLU A 230 -13.68 1.86 3.21
CA GLU A 230 -12.36 2.48 3.26
C GLU A 230 -12.44 3.76 4.09
N LEU A 231 -11.85 3.73 5.28
CA LEU A 231 -11.77 4.85 6.20
C LEU A 231 -10.29 5.14 6.49
N ARG A 232 -9.82 6.30 6.03
CA ARG A 232 -8.52 6.88 6.39
C ARG A 232 -8.74 8.18 7.14
N ALA A 233 -8.22 8.25 8.34
CA ALA A 233 -8.31 9.40 9.20
C ALA A 233 -7.11 9.44 10.14
N THR A 234 -6.78 10.64 10.61
CA THR A 234 -5.74 10.87 11.63
C THR A 234 -6.09 10.25 13.00
N PHE A 235 -7.33 9.79 13.18
CA PHE A 235 -7.79 9.06 14.35
C PHE A 235 -8.04 7.59 14.01
N THR A 236 -7.90 6.71 15.00
CA THR A 236 -8.25 5.29 14.87
C THR A 236 -9.76 5.09 15.03
N SER A 237 -10.31 4.09 14.33
CA SER A 237 -11.72 3.70 14.41
C SER A 237 -11.86 2.22 14.74
N GLN A 238 -13.00 1.85 15.32
CA GLN A 238 -13.34 0.50 15.76
C GLN A 238 -13.82 -0.43 14.63
N VAL A 239 -13.85 -0.01 13.37
CA VAL A 239 -14.35 -0.81 12.23
C VAL A 239 -13.76 -2.21 12.19
N ASN A 240 -12.45 -2.35 12.35
CA ASN A 240 -11.77 -3.65 12.35
C ASN A 240 -12.21 -4.53 13.54
N TYR A 241 -12.48 -3.92 14.69
CA TYR A 241 -13.00 -4.63 15.86
C TYR A 241 -14.42 -5.13 15.62
N LEU A 242 -15.28 -4.32 14.96
CA LEU A 242 -16.64 -4.73 14.60
C LEU A 242 -16.64 -5.92 13.64
N VAL A 243 -15.75 -5.94 12.64
CA VAL A 243 -15.62 -7.09 11.73
C VAL A 243 -15.31 -8.38 12.50
N GLY A 244 -14.41 -8.31 13.47
CA GLY A 244 -14.06 -9.43 14.32
C GLY A 244 -15.17 -9.83 15.30
N LEU A 245 -15.92 -8.86 15.82
CA LEU A 245 -17.08 -9.09 16.70
C LEU A 245 -18.21 -9.81 15.96
N LEU A 246 -18.51 -9.43 14.72
CA LEU A 246 -19.56 -10.05 13.91
C LEU A 246 -19.23 -11.48 13.48
N HIS A 247 -17.94 -11.85 13.46
CA HIS A 247 -17.47 -13.21 13.18
C HIS A 247 -17.48 -14.13 14.41
N ASP A 248 -17.80 -13.60 15.60
CA ASP A 248 -17.80 -14.42 16.80
C ASP A 248 -18.98 -15.39 16.83
N LYS A 249 -18.73 -16.64 17.22
CA LYS A 249 -19.77 -17.68 17.34
C LYS A 249 -20.85 -17.30 18.35
N GLU A 250 -20.47 -16.65 19.46
CA GLU A 250 -21.45 -16.19 20.46
C GLU A 250 -22.37 -15.12 19.87
N PHE A 251 -21.85 -14.26 18.99
CA PHE A 251 -22.65 -13.26 18.28
C PHE A 251 -23.54 -13.90 17.20
N GLU A 252 -23.01 -14.82 16.39
CA GLU A 252 -23.75 -15.56 15.36
C GLU A 252 -24.92 -16.37 15.94
N ASN A 253 -24.69 -17.05 17.07
CA ASN A 253 -25.69 -17.86 17.77
C ASN A 253 -26.69 -17.03 18.59
N ASN A 254 -26.55 -15.71 18.63
CA ASN A 254 -27.36 -14.80 19.43
C ASN A 254 -27.24 -15.10 20.95
N GLU A 255 -26.03 -15.36 21.44
CA GLU A 255 -25.68 -15.74 22.82
C GLU A 255 -24.92 -14.63 23.58
N PHE A 256 -25.43 -13.40 23.51
CA PHE A 256 -24.84 -12.26 24.23
C PHE A 256 -25.77 -11.69 25.31
N HIS A 257 -25.27 -10.71 26.06
CA HIS A 257 -25.99 -9.96 27.09
C HIS A 257 -25.35 -8.57 27.23
N THR A 258 -25.94 -7.67 28.01
CA THR A 258 -25.46 -6.28 28.15
C THR A 258 -24.02 -6.13 28.63
N GLY A 259 -23.48 -7.09 29.37
CA GLY A 259 -22.09 -7.10 29.86
C GLY A 259 -21.10 -7.86 28.95
N TRP A 260 -21.57 -8.45 27.85
CA TRP A 260 -20.76 -9.34 27.02
C TRP A 260 -19.58 -8.62 26.36
N LEU A 261 -19.84 -7.45 25.77
CA LEU A 261 -18.80 -6.67 25.09
C LEU A 261 -17.77 -6.11 26.08
N ASP A 262 -18.19 -5.63 27.24
CA ASP A 262 -17.27 -5.17 28.29
C ASP A 262 -16.35 -6.31 28.79
N ALA A 263 -16.88 -7.53 28.95
CA ALA A 263 -16.09 -8.70 29.32
C ALA A 263 -15.06 -9.09 28.23
N ARG A 264 -15.48 -9.03 26.96
CA ARG A 264 -14.59 -9.29 25.81
C ARG A 264 -13.43 -8.30 25.73
N ILE A 265 -13.70 -7.02 25.97
CA ILE A 265 -12.68 -5.95 25.99
C ILE A 265 -11.73 -6.17 27.17
N ALA A 266 -12.24 -6.50 28.35
CA ALA A 266 -11.41 -6.80 29.53
C ALA A 266 -10.48 -8.01 29.30
N ALA A 267 -10.94 -9.02 28.57
CA ALA A 267 -10.15 -10.19 28.18
C ALA A 267 -9.12 -9.90 27.06
N ARG A 268 -9.07 -8.68 26.51
CA ARG A 268 -8.18 -8.26 25.41
C ARG A 268 -8.24 -9.20 24.21
N VAL A 269 -9.44 -9.67 23.86
CA VAL A 269 -9.64 -10.52 22.67
C VAL A 269 -9.39 -9.68 21.41
N GLN A 270 -8.14 -9.63 20.96
CA GLN A 270 -7.78 -9.02 19.67
C GLN A 270 -8.44 -9.84 18.56
N SER A 271 -9.25 -9.16 17.74
CA SER A 271 -10.09 -9.83 16.74
C SER A 271 -9.58 -9.65 15.30
N ALA A 272 -8.44 -8.97 15.09
CA ALA A 272 -7.80 -8.91 13.77
C ALA A 272 -6.85 -10.11 13.62
N PRO A 273 -6.89 -10.86 12.50
CA PRO A 273 -5.83 -11.80 12.20
C PRO A 273 -4.52 -11.02 12.03
N GLU A 274 -3.56 -11.25 12.90
CA GLU A 274 -2.20 -10.73 12.71
C GLU A 274 -1.65 -11.29 11.40
N LEU A 275 -1.10 -10.40 10.58
CA LEU A 275 -0.38 -10.82 9.39
C LEU A 275 0.87 -11.60 9.82
N PRO A 276 1.27 -12.65 9.08
CA PRO A 276 2.49 -13.37 9.37
C PRO A 276 3.68 -12.42 9.47
N VAL A 277 4.54 -12.63 10.46
CA VAL A 277 5.69 -11.74 10.76
C VAL A 277 6.55 -11.47 9.53
N HIS A 278 6.78 -12.48 8.69
CA HIS A 278 7.57 -12.34 7.46
C HIS A 278 6.94 -11.36 6.45
N VAL A 279 5.61 -11.27 6.36
CA VAL A 279 4.88 -10.30 5.50
C VAL A 279 4.98 -8.93 6.12
N THR A 280 4.67 -8.84 7.42
CA THR A 280 4.66 -7.61 8.20
C THR A 280 6.01 -6.90 8.12
N VAL A 281 7.11 -7.61 8.41
CA VAL A 281 8.47 -7.04 8.37
C VAL A 281 8.90 -6.71 6.94
N ALA A 282 8.64 -7.57 5.94
CA ALA A 282 9.04 -7.30 4.55
C ALA A 282 8.36 -6.05 3.98
N ILE A 283 7.03 -5.95 4.15
CA ILE A 283 6.24 -4.82 3.65
C ILE A 283 6.53 -3.56 4.46
N GLY A 284 6.58 -3.65 5.79
CA GLY A 284 6.91 -2.52 6.66
C GLY A 284 8.29 -1.93 6.36
N ALA A 285 9.31 -2.78 6.19
CA ALA A 285 10.64 -2.36 5.80
C ALA A 285 10.64 -1.69 4.41
N THR A 286 10.02 -2.34 3.42
CA THR A 286 9.92 -1.81 2.05
C THR A 286 9.27 -0.44 2.02
N LEU A 287 8.18 -0.27 2.77
CA LEU A 287 7.42 0.97 2.82
C LEU A 287 8.23 2.12 3.44
N VAL A 288 8.84 1.88 4.61
CA VAL A 288 9.70 2.88 5.27
C VAL A 288 10.93 3.19 4.39
N GLY A 289 11.56 2.17 3.82
CA GLY A 289 12.69 2.31 2.91
C GLY A 289 12.34 3.10 1.65
N TYR A 290 11.19 2.80 1.02
CA TYR A 290 10.67 3.55 -0.12
C TYR A 290 10.50 5.03 0.23
N THR A 291 9.84 5.36 1.34
CA THR A 291 9.61 6.76 1.74
C THR A 291 10.92 7.50 1.93
N ARG A 292 11.90 6.90 2.63
CA ARG A 292 13.22 7.52 2.86
C ARG A 292 14.02 7.71 1.57
N ILE A 293 14.05 6.71 0.70
CA ILE A 293 14.74 6.81 -0.60
C ILE A 293 14.06 7.89 -1.46
N SER A 294 12.73 7.91 -1.54
CA SER A 294 11.97 8.91 -2.28
C SER A 294 12.21 10.34 -1.75
N GLU A 295 12.26 10.52 -0.43
CA GLU A 295 12.64 11.81 0.18
C GLU A 295 14.04 12.26 -0.23
N VAL A 296 15.02 11.36 -0.25
CA VAL A 296 16.41 11.68 -0.63
C VAL A 296 16.47 12.16 -2.08
N PHE A 297 15.83 11.45 -3.01
CA PHE A 297 15.77 11.84 -4.42
C PHE A 297 15.02 13.16 -4.61
N SER A 298 13.91 13.38 -3.89
CA SER A 298 13.16 14.64 -3.91
C SER A 298 13.98 15.81 -3.37
N LYS A 299 14.68 15.64 -2.23
CA LYS A 299 15.58 16.65 -1.65
C LYS A 299 16.68 17.04 -2.65
N PHE A 300 17.25 16.07 -3.36
CA PHE A 300 18.26 16.31 -4.39
C PHE A 300 17.69 17.07 -5.59
N GLN A 301 16.49 16.70 -6.05
CA GLN A 301 15.80 17.40 -7.12
C GLN A 301 15.53 18.86 -6.76
N SER A 302 14.95 19.12 -5.58
CA SER A 302 14.66 20.50 -5.13
C SER A 302 15.93 21.33 -4.92
N ALA A 303 17.03 20.71 -4.48
CA ALA A 303 18.32 21.41 -4.39
C ALA A 303 18.84 21.81 -5.77
N LEU A 304 18.74 20.92 -6.76
CA LEU A 304 19.16 21.18 -8.14
C LEU A 304 18.33 22.29 -8.80
N GLU A 305 17.02 22.32 -8.54
CA GLU A 305 16.10 23.39 -8.97
C GLU A 305 16.53 24.75 -8.40
N ARG A 306 16.93 24.79 -7.13
CA ARG A 306 17.51 25.99 -6.48
C ARG A 306 18.94 26.32 -6.96
N GLY A 307 19.51 25.53 -7.86
CA GLY A 307 20.87 25.73 -8.37
C GLY A 307 21.98 25.24 -7.45
N GLN A 308 21.64 24.45 -6.43
CA GLN A 308 22.59 23.84 -5.50
C GLN A 308 22.96 22.44 -6.01
N ILE A 309 24.27 22.16 -6.10
CA ILE A 309 24.78 20.83 -6.42
C ILE A 309 25.13 20.14 -5.10
N LEU A 310 24.45 19.04 -4.81
CA LEU A 310 24.71 18.22 -3.62
C LEU A 310 25.78 17.16 -3.93
N PRO A 311 26.54 16.71 -2.92
CA PRO A 311 27.59 15.70 -3.10
C PRO A 311 27.02 14.35 -3.55
N LYS A 312 27.83 13.58 -4.28
CA LYS A 312 27.46 12.24 -4.78
C LYS A 312 27.02 11.26 -3.68
N SER A 313 27.55 11.40 -2.47
CA SER A 313 27.19 10.58 -1.30
C SER A 313 25.77 10.86 -0.78
N GLY A 314 25.13 11.95 -1.19
CA GLY A 314 23.77 12.28 -0.80
C GLY A 314 22.70 11.50 -1.56
N LEU A 315 23.04 10.85 -2.68
CA LEU A 315 22.13 9.98 -3.43
C LEU A 315 22.40 8.52 -3.06
N THR A 316 21.57 8.00 -2.16
CA THR A 316 21.68 6.62 -1.67
C THR A 316 20.42 5.84 -2.00
N GLU A 317 20.59 4.66 -2.59
CA GLU A 317 19.53 3.70 -2.91
C GLU A 317 19.35 2.61 -1.85
N THR A 318 20.26 2.59 -0.86
CA THR A 318 20.25 1.65 0.26
C THR A 318 19.95 2.40 1.54
N TRP A 319 19.05 1.84 2.34
CA TRP A 319 18.68 2.38 3.64
C TRP A 319 18.67 1.26 4.69
N GLU A 320 19.39 1.46 5.79
CA GLU A 320 19.35 0.58 6.95
C GLU A 320 18.34 1.12 7.96
N LEU A 321 17.47 0.25 8.44
CA LEU A 321 16.41 0.62 9.36
C LEU A 321 16.19 -0.46 10.43
N GLU A 322 15.74 -0.01 11.59
CA GLU A 322 15.47 -0.86 12.74
C GLU A 322 13.99 -0.77 13.06
N LEU A 323 13.30 -1.91 12.98
CA LEU A 323 11.86 -2.01 13.26
C LEU A 323 11.67 -2.86 14.52
N VAL A 324 11.00 -2.31 15.53
CA VAL A 324 10.61 -3.07 16.72
C VAL A 324 9.15 -3.49 16.59
N HIS A 325 8.89 -4.79 16.59
CA HIS A 325 7.55 -5.36 16.55
C HIS A 325 7.45 -6.49 17.57
N SER A 326 6.39 -6.48 18.39
CA SER A 326 6.16 -7.49 19.45
C SER A 326 7.38 -7.72 20.37
N ASN A 327 8.05 -6.63 20.75
CA ASN A 327 9.27 -6.61 21.57
C ASN A 327 10.50 -7.33 20.96
N ILE A 328 10.49 -7.53 19.64
CA ILE A 328 11.61 -8.07 18.85
C ILE A 328 12.10 -6.97 17.91
N LYS A 329 13.42 -6.77 17.88
CA LYS A 329 14.11 -5.82 17.00
C LYS A 329 14.57 -6.49 15.72
N TYR A 330 14.10 -5.98 14.59
CA TYR A 330 14.48 -6.39 13.24
C TYR A 330 15.36 -5.31 12.60
N SER A 331 16.65 -5.59 12.47
CA SER A 331 17.60 -4.73 11.74
C SER A 331 17.62 -5.15 10.27
N VAL A 332 16.97 -4.36 9.42
CA VAL A 332 16.78 -4.67 8.00
C VAL A 332 17.46 -3.63 7.12
N MET A 333 17.97 -4.10 5.99
CA MET A 333 18.51 -3.26 4.93
C MET A 333 17.57 -3.32 3.73
N VAL A 334 17.19 -2.16 3.21
CA VAL A 334 16.35 -2.02 2.03
C VAL A 334 17.15 -1.37 0.92
N ASN A 335 17.21 -2.01 -0.24
CA ASN A 335 17.93 -1.51 -1.41
C ASN A 335 17.01 -1.42 -2.62
N LYS A 336 17.05 -0.29 -3.34
CA LYS A 336 16.33 -0.08 -4.58
C LYS A 336 17.18 -0.55 -5.77
N PHE A 337 16.82 -1.68 -6.36
CA PHE A 337 17.54 -2.30 -7.49
C PHE A 337 16.78 -2.23 -8.82
N GLY A 338 15.66 -1.51 -8.87
CA GLY A 338 15.00 -1.09 -10.10
C GLY A 338 14.04 0.07 -9.82
N PRO A 339 13.38 0.62 -10.85
CA PRO A 339 12.45 1.73 -10.67
C PRO A 339 11.34 1.45 -9.65
N ILE A 340 10.81 0.23 -9.68
CA ILE A 340 9.74 -0.29 -8.81
C ILE A 340 10.18 -1.46 -7.92
N ASN A 341 11.44 -1.91 -8.03
CA ASN A 341 11.91 -3.14 -7.40
C ASN A 341 12.80 -2.84 -6.19
N TYR A 342 12.49 -3.48 -5.07
CA TYR A 342 13.19 -3.32 -3.79
C TYR A 342 13.62 -4.68 -3.25
N LEU A 343 14.81 -4.71 -2.69
CA LEU A 343 15.42 -5.84 -2.01
C LEU A 343 15.40 -5.56 -0.52
N VAL A 344 14.84 -6.47 0.27
CA VAL A 344 14.90 -6.41 1.73
C VAL A 344 15.80 -7.53 2.23
N ARG A 345 16.78 -7.18 3.05
CA ARG A 345 17.70 -8.10 3.69
C ARG A 345 17.54 -8.03 5.20
N LEU A 346 17.44 -9.19 5.84
CA LEU A 346 17.45 -9.36 7.29
C LEU A 346 18.45 -10.48 7.61
N ASN A 347 19.55 -10.14 8.27
CA ASN A 347 20.66 -11.07 8.53
C ASN A 347 21.15 -11.73 7.22
N ASP A 348 20.91 -13.03 7.07
CA ASP A 348 21.24 -13.83 5.88
C ASP A 348 20.05 -14.09 4.94
N SER A 349 18.84 -13.70 5.34
CA SER A 349 17.63 -13.87 4.54
C SER A 349 17.37 -12.65 3.67
N VAL A 350 16.89 -12.89 2.45
CA VAL A 350 16.66 -11.86 1.45
C VAL A 350 15.30 -12.07 0.80
N VAL A 351 14.59 -10.99 0.47
CA VAL A 351 13.37 -11.05 -0.32
C VAL A 351 13.25 -9.87 -1.26
N THR A 352 12.57 -10.06 -2.39
CA THR A 352 12.25 -9.01 -3.35
C THR A 352 10.80 -8.60 -3.27
N THR A 353 10.55 -7.30 -3.36
CA THR A 353 9.22 -6.68 -3.34
C THR A 353 9.08 -5.69 -4.48
N ILE A 354 7.87 -5.55 -5.02
CA ILE A 354 7.56 -4.58 -6.08
C ILE A 354 6.63 -3.51 -5.52
N VAL A 355 6.97 -2.24 -5.69
CA VAL A 355 6.18 -1.09 -5.20
C VAL A 355 5.57 -0.35 -6.39
N ARG A 356 4.27 -0.10 -6.35
CA ARG A 356 3.54 0.71 -7.32
C ARG A 356 2.73 1.79 -6.61
N GLU A 357 2.75 3.01 -7.11
CA GLU A 357 1.94 4.11 -6.62
C GLU A 357 0.55 4.06 -7.26
N LEU A 358 -0.51 4.13 -6.45
CA LEU A 358 -1.90 4.19 -6.94
C LEU A 358 -2.43 5.64 -6.95
N GLY A 359 -1.95 6.49 -6.04
CA GLY A 359 -2.38 7.88 -5.82
C GLY A 359 -2.73 8.14 -4.34
N ASN A 360 -2.81 9.41 -3.93
CA ASN A 360 -3.16 9.86 -2.56
C ASN A 360 -2.33 9.18 -1.44
N GLU A 361 -1.02 9.03 -1.66
CA GLU A 361 -0.05 8.39 -0.74
C GLU A 361 -0.27 6.88 -0.50
N THR A 362 -1.22 6.26 -1.21
CA THR A 362 -1.44 4.82 -1.17
C THR A 362 -0.49 4.09 -2.12
N LEU A 363 0.23 3.11 -1.59
CA LEU A 363 1.12 2.23 -2.34
C LEU A 363 0.53 0.83 -2.47
N ILE A 364 0.84 0.14 -3.57
CA ILE A 364 0.63 -1.29 -3.71
C ILE A 364 2.00 -1.96 -3.63
N ILE A 365 2.18 -2.81 -2.62
CA ILE A 365 3.38 -3.62 -2.45
C ILE A 365 3.03 -5.05 -2.82
N ILE A 366 3.73 -5.59 -3.82
CA ILE A 366 3.61 -6.98 -4.24
C ILE A 366 4.71 -7.78 -3.54
N TYR A 367 4.29 -8.76 -2.75
CA TYR A 367 5.15 -9.68 -2.01
C TYR A 367 4.69 -11.12 -2.30
N SER A 368 5.59 -12.01 -2.71
CA SER A 368 5.29 -13.42 -3.02
C SER A 368 4.04 -13.61 -3.92
N HIS A 369 3.93 -12.80 -4.98
CA HIS A 369 2.80 -12.73 -5.93
C HIS A 369 1.44 -12.28 -5.36
N GLN A 370 1.40 -11.77 -4.13
CA GLN A 370 0.22 -11.16 -3.54
C GLN A 370 0.39 -9.64 -3.47
N ALA A 371 -0.65 -8.91 -3.86
CA ALA A 371 -0.65 -7.45 -3.84
C ALA A 371 -1.33 -6.95 -2.56
N TYR A 372 -0.66 -6.06 -1.83
CA TYR A 372 -1.17 -5.44 -0.62
C TYR A 372 -1.23 -3.92 -0.79
N THR A 373 -2.38 -3.33 -0.49
CA THR A 373 -2.51 -1.87 -0.37
C THR A 373 -1.88 -1.44 0.95
N CYS A 374 -0.91 -0.54 0.90
CA CYS A 374 -0.08 -0.16 2.04
C CYS A 374 -0.09 1.36 2.23
N HIS A 375 -0.12 1.78 3.49
CA HIS A 375 -0.05 3.18 3.90
C HIS A 375 0.89 3.34 5.10
N LEU A 376 1.63 4.44 5.14
CA LEU A 376 2.56 4.77 6.21
C LEU A 376 2.17 6.09 6.87
N GLU A 377 1.87 6.03 8.15
CA GLU A 377 1.81 7.22 9.01
C GLU A 377 3.03 7.21 9.94
N GLU A 378 3.87 8.22 9.79
CA GLU A 378 5.06 8.40 10.63
C GLU A 378 4.75 9.32 11.82
N GLU A 379 4.79 8.77 13.03
CA GLU A 379 4.75 9.54 14.28
C GLU A 379 6.17 9.71 14.85
N SER A 380 6.35 10.53 15.89
CA SER A 380 7.68 10.76 16.49
C SER A 380 8.35 9.48 17.01
N GLU A 381 7.57 8.55 17.58
CA GLU A 381 8.06 7.34 18.25
C GLU A 381 7.68 6.03 17.54
N ARG A 382 6.78 6.08 16.56
CA ARG A 382 6.17 4.89 15.97
C ARG A 382 5.98 5.07 14.46
N PHE A 383 6.06 3.98 13.73
CA PHE A 383 5.54 3.88 12.38
C PHE A 383 4.23 3.09 12.43
N LYS A 384 3.14 3.75 12.06
CA LYS A 384 1.84 3.12 11.87
C LYS A 384 1.75 2.68 10.40
N VAL A 385 1.90 1.38 10.19
CA VAL A 385 1.89 0.76 8.86
C VAL A 385 0.58 0.03 8.68
N VAL A 386 -0.26 0.51 7.77
CA VAL A 386 -1.50 -0.20 7.40
C VAL A 386 -1.18 -1.11 6.22
N ILE A 387 -1.31 -2.42 6.39
CA ILE A 387 -1.12 -3.43 5.35
C ILE A 387 -2.47 -4.08 5.05
N GLY A 388 -3.04 -3.80 3.89
CA GLY A 388 -4.43 -4.11 3.59
C GLY A 388 -5.36 -3.34 4.54
N ARG A 389 -5.89 -4.04 5.54
CA ARG A 389 -6.71 -3.46 6.64
C ARG A 389 -6.09 -3.63 8.02
N THR A 390 -4.97 -4.36 8.09
CA THR A 390 -4.30 -4.64 9.35
C THR A 390 -3.37 -3.48 9.69
N LEU A 391 -3.69 -2.77 10.77
CA LEU A 391 -2.79 -1.78 11.33
C LEU A 391 -1.67 -2.52 12.08
N THR A 392 -0.44 -2.34 11.61
CA THR A 392 0.77 -2.81 12.26
C THR A 392 1.52 -1.61 12.82
N ILE A 393 1.87 -1.66 14.10
CA ILE A 393 2.70 -0.65 14.74
C ILE A 393 4.13 -1.19 14.82
N PHE A 394 5.08 -0.41 14.29
CA PHE A 394 6.50 -0.59 14.55
C PHE A 394 6.96 0.53 15.47
N GLU A 395 7.55 0.18 16.61
CA GLU A 395 8.17 1.17 17.48
C GLU A 395 9.52 1.56 16.89
N LYS A 396 9.81 2.85 16.87
CA LYS A 396 11.15 3.36 16.58
C LYS A 396 12.00 3.05 17.80
N GLU A 397 13.16 2.44 17.60
CA GLU A 397 14.07 2.26 18.72
C GLU A 397 14.48 3.62 19.28
N ASN A 398 14.04 3.88 20.50
CA ASN A 398 14.34 5.10 21.21
C ASN A 398 14.59 4.74 22.66
N ASP A 399 15.72 4.08 22.92
CA ASP A 399 16.15 3.78 24.28
C ASP A 399 16.31 5.12 25.03
N PRO A 400 15.38 5.47 25.94
CA PRO A 400 15.40 6.76 26.61
C PRO A 400 16.58 6.85 27.58
N SER A 401 17.23 5.73 27.91
CA SER A 401 18.47 5.71 28.67
C SER A 401 19.67 6.20 27.85
N MET A 402 19.57 6.30 26.52
CA MET A 402 20.67 6.73 25.65
C MET A 402 20.44 8.15 25.13
N LEU A 403 21.19 9.11 25.65
CA LEU A 403 21.17 10.49 25.19
C LEU A 403 22.08 10.63 23.95
N ARG A 404 21.46 10.84 22.78
CA ARG A 404 22.14 10.95 21.49
C ARG A 404 22.07 12.38 20.93
N SER A 405 23.13 12.79 20.22
CA SER A 405 23.15 14.09 19.53
C SER A 405 22.19 14.08 18.34
N LYS A 406 21.35 15.11 18.18
CA LYS A 406 20.54 15.29 16.96
C LYS A 406 21.32 16.00 15.85
N ASN A 407 22.33 16.77 16.23
CA ASN A 407 23.05 17.65 15.34
C ASN A 407 24.51 17.22 15.20
N ALA A 408 25.11 17.52 14.05
CA ALA A 408 26.56 17.43 13.88
C ALA A 408 27.23 18.66 14.53
N GLY A 409 28.38 18.48 15.16
CA GLY A 409 29.11 19.59 15.78
C GLY A 409 30.22 19.14 16.71
N ARG A 410 30.84 20.06 17.44
CA ARG A 410 31.84 19.74 18.46
C ARG A 410 31.18 19.69 19.83
N PHE A 411 31.40 18.61 20.58
CA PHE A 411 30.96 18.53 21.96
C PHE A 411 31.79 19.50 22.81
N MET A 412 31.14 20.42 23.53
CA MET A 412 31.84 21.45 24.29
C MET A 412 32.14 20.96 25.70
N GLN A 413 31.09 20.69 26.48
CA GLN A 413 31.21 20.29 27.87
C GLN A 413 29.89 19.72 28.40
N TYR A 414 29.97 18.99 29.50
CA TYR A 414 28.79 18.69 30.33
C TYR A 414 28.53 19.84 31.30
N LEU A 415 27.25 20.18 31.48
CA LEU A 415 26.80 21.10 32.52
C LEU A 415 26.49 20.38 33.84
N LYS A 416 26.34 19.05 33.79
CA LYS A 416 26.01 18.17 34.91
C LYS A 416 27.13 17.17 35.15
N ARG A 417 27.38 16.80 36.41
CA ARG A 417 28.45 15.86 36.78
C ARG A 417 28.00 14.42 36.57
N GLU A 418 28.96 13.52 36.46
CA GLU A 418 28.69 12.09 36.42
C GLU A 418 28.02 11.64 37.73
N GLY A 419 26.92 10.89 37.61
CA GLY A 419 26.07 10.45 38.71
C GLY A 419 24.98 11.45 39.12
N ASP A 420 24.98 12.69 38.60
CA ASP A 420 23.91 13.66 38.88
C ASP A 420 22.59 13.16 38.29
N TYR A 421 21.50 13.26 39.06
CA TYR A 421 20.17 12.97 38.55
C TYR A 421 19.68 14.17 37.73
N VAL A 422 19.28 13.91 36.48
CA VAL A 422 18.77 14.91 35.53
C VAL A 422 17.31 14.64 35.19
N CYS A 423 16.50 15.68 35.11
CA CYS A 423 15.07 15.59 34.79
C CYS A 423 14.80 15.83 33.30
N VAL A 424 13.63 15.41 32.81
CA VAL A 424 13.16 15.74 31.45
C VAL A 424 13.06 17.25 31.27
N GLY A 425 13.61 17.76 30.16
CA GLY A 425 13.73 19.19 29.84
C GLY A 425 14.99 19.85 30.41
N GLU A 426 15.75 19.16 31.25
CA GLU A 426 16.95 19.74 31.86
C GLU A 426 18.15 19.67 30.91
N VAL A 427 18.89 20.78 30.80
CA VAL A 427 20.12 20.85 30.00
C VAL A 427 21.22 20.10 30.74
N TYR A 428 21.77 19.05 30.11
CA TYR A 428 22.84 18.24 30.70
C TYR A 428 24.21 18.54 30.06
N ALA A 429 24.24 19.05 28.83
CA ALA A 429 25.47 19.36 28.12
C ALA A 429 25.29 20.45 27.05
N GLU A 430 26.41 20.93 26.50
CA GLU A 430 26.46 21.91 25.42
C GLU A 430 27.29 21.38 24.26
N MET A 431 26.86 21.72 23.04
CA MET A 431 27.63 21.46 21.83
C MET A 431 27.73 22.73 20.97
N GLU A 432 28.77 22.82 20.16
CA GLU A 432 28.94 23.85 19.16
C GLU A 432 28.56 23.29 17.78
N SER A 433 27.60 23.92 17.10
CA SER A 433 27.29 23.64 15.70
C SER A 433 27.11 24.96 14.96
N MET A 434 27.69 25.08 13.76
CA MET A 434 27.64 26.31 12.96
C MET A 434 28.07 27.58 13.74
N LYS A 435 29.07 27.46 14.64
CA LYS A 435 29.56 28.52 15.54
C LYS A 435 28.53 29.03 16.56
N MET A 436 27.45 28.30 16.76
CA MET A 436 26.43 28.56 17.78
C MET A 436 26.51 27.48 18.86
N VAL A 437 26.34 27.91 20.12
CA VAL A 437 26.19 26.99 21.24
C VAL A 437 24.75 26.48 21.27
N ILE A 438 24.59 25.17 21.24
CA ILE A 438 23.31 24.46 21.31
C ILE A 438 23.28 23.69 22.62
N ASN A 439 22.22 23.93 23.39
CA ASN A 439 21.94 23.22 24.62
C ASN A 439 21.39 21.83 24.32
N LEU A 440 21.95 20.83 24.97
CA LEU A 440 21.52 19.44 24.89
C LEU A 440 20.67 19.14 26.11
N GLU A 441 19.38 18.91 25.87
CA GLU A 441 18.37 18.68 26.89
C GLU A 441 17.98 17.20 26.97
N VAL A 442 17.68 16.74 28.18
CA VAL A 442 17.13 15.40 28.41
C VAL A 442 15.70 15.38 27.88
N SER A 443 15.40 14.54 26.89
CA SER A 443 14.12 14.63 26.18
C SER A 443 12.99 13.76 26.72
N LYS A 444 13.29 12.66 27.43
CA LYS A 444 12.32 11.55 27.60
C LYS A 444 12.19 10.97 29.01
N ALA A 445 13.30 10.62 29.64
CA ALA A 445 13.31 10.01 30.97
C ALA A 445 14.36 10.70 31.84
N GLY A 446 14.02 10.92 33.11
CA GLY A 446 15.01 11.33 34.10
C GLY A 446 15.84 10.14 34.57
N GLY A 447 17.04 10.42 35.07
CA GLY A 447 17.93 9.39 35.59
C GLY A 447 19.30 9.95 35.94
N ARG A 448 20.18 9.10 36.46
CA ARG A 448 21.56 9.44 36.79
C ARG A 448 22.43 9.46 35.55
N LEU A 449 23.03 10.61 35.27
CA LEU A 449 23.85 10.84 34.10
C LEU A 449 25.18 10.09 34.16
N ILE A 450 25.44 9.25 33.17
CA ILE A 450 26.74 8.61 32.92
C ILE A 450 27.32 9.21 31.66
N GLN A 451 28.45 9.88 31.81
CA GLN A 451 29.11 10.58 30.72
C GLN A 451 29.83 9.57 29.81
N VAL A 452 29.60 9.64 28.50
CA VAL A 452 30.25 8.73 27.52
C VAL A 452 31.12 9.50 26.54
N ALA A 453 30.60 10.57 25.94
CA ALA A 453 31.36 11.43 25.05
C ALA A 453 32.29 12.36 25.84
N GLN A 454 33.52 12.55 25.36
CA GLN A 454 34.48 13.46 26.00
C GLN A 454 34.43 14.86 25.39
N PRO A 455 34.56 15.93 26.19
CA PRO A 455 34.72 17.30 25.72
C PRO A 455 35.74 17.42 24.58
N GLY A 456 35.35 18.07 23.49
CA GLY A 456 36.18 18.24 22.30
C GLY A 456 35.95 17.20 21.19
N HIS A 457 35.23 16.09 21.44
CA HIS A 457 34.85 15.14 20.40
C HIS A 457 33.95 15.76 19.33
N VAL A 458 34.11 15.32 18.09
CA VAL A 458 33.18 15.63 17.00
C VAL A 458 31.98 14.70 17.13
N LEU A 459 30.80 15.29 17.27
CA LEU A 459 29.51 14.61 17.28
C LEU A 459 28.92 14.58 15.88
N PHE A 460 28.37 13.44 15.51
CA PHE A 460 27.48 13.27 14.36
C PHE A 460 26.04 13.04 14.85
N PRO A 461 25.01 13.26 14.02
CA PRO A 461 23.64 12.87 14.34
C PRO A 461 23.58 11.38 14.75
N GLY A 462 22.96 11.09 15.88
CA GLY A 462 22.88 9.74 16.47
C GLY A 462 24.04 9.35 17.39
N THR A 463 25.10 10.16 17.50
CA THR A 463 26.26 9.88 18.38
C THR A 463 25.82 9.85 19.84
N LEU A 464 26.19 8.81 20.57
CA LEU A 464 25.89 8.68 21.99
C LEU A 464 26.73 9.69 22.80
N ILE A 465 26.05 10.59 23.51
CA ILE A 465 26.67 11.58 24.38
C ILE A 465 26.74 11.02 25.80
N ALA A 466 25.61 10.59 26.36
CA ALA A 466 25.55 10.10 27.74
C ALA A 466 24.51 8.98 27.89
N ARG A 467 24.60 8.23 28.99
CA ARG A 467 23.61 7.24 29.42
C ARG A 467 22.89 7.70 30.68
N LEU A 468 21.70 7.17 30.94
CA LEU A 468 20.94 7.40 32.17
C LEU A 468 20.73 6.08 32.91
N GLU A 469 21.19 5.99 34.15
CA GLU A 469 20.94 4.86 35.08
C GLU A 469 19.92 5.26 36.16
N ASP A 470 19.40 4.27 36.92
CA ASP A 470 18.40 4.48 37.99
C ASP A 470 17.18 5.31 37.55
N GLN A 471 16.51 4.89 36.46
CA GLN A 471 15.26 5.51 36.03
C GLN A 471 14.13 5.13 37.00
N ASP A 472 13.41 6.11 37.52
CA ASP A 472 12.19 5.86 38.29
C ASP A 472 11.14 5.21 37.36
N ASP A 473 10.74 3.98 37.70
CA ASP A 473 9.54 3.26 37.25
C ASP A 473 9.29 2.99 35.75
N VAL A 474 10.28 3.14 34.87
CA VAL A 474 10.16 2.62 33.49
C VAL A 474 11.00 1.35 33.33
N SER A 475 10.39 0.19 33.60
CA SER A 475 10.94 -1.09 33.14
C SER A 475 10.90 -1.13 31.61
N THR A 476 11.82 -0.45 30.94
CA THR A 476 12.06 -0.62 29.51
C THR A 476 12.68 -2.00 29.33
N GLN A 477 11.85 -3.03 29.15
CA GLN A 477 12.34 -4.29 28.59
C GLN A 477 12.97 -3.94 27.24
N LYS A 478 14.30 -4.00 27.15
CA LYS A 478 14.99 -3.80 25.88
C LYS A 478 14.49 -4.84 24.88
N PRO A 479 14.08 -4.42 23.67
CA PRO A 479 13.64 -5.36 22.66
C PRO A 479 14.76 -6.34 22.33
N LYS A 480 14.40 -7.62 22.18
CA LYS A 480 15.38 -8.66 21.85
C LYS A 480 15.72 -8.58 20.37
N ASN A 481 17.00 -8.58 20.02
CA ASN A 481 17.42 -8.64 18.62
C ASN A 481 16.95 -9.95 17.97
N PHE A 482 16.41 -9.86 16.76
CA PHE A 482 16.13 -11.01 15.94
C PHE A 482 17.42 -11.57 15.34
N VAL A 483 17.83 -12.75 15.81
CA VAL A 483 19.06 -13.44 15.36
C VAL A 483 18.75 -14.55 14.34
N GLY A 484 17.47 -14.83 14.09
CA GLY A 484 17.03 -15.92 13.20
C GLY A 484 17.17 -15.59 11.71
N ARG A 485 16.76 -16.57 10.89
CA ARG A 485 16.50 -16.44 9.45
C ARG A 485 14.99 -16.47 9.18
N MET A 486 14.56 -15.88 8.08
CA MET A 486 13.18 -15.92 7.58
C MET A 486 13.09 -16.93 6.44
N GLU A 487 12.74 -18.18 6.74
CA GLU A 487 12.70 -19.28 5.75
C GLU A 487 11.66 -19.06 4.65
N GLU A 488 10.60 -18.32 4.95
CA GLU A 488 9.54 -17.98 4.00
C GLU A 488 10.03 -17.03 2.89
N TRP A 489 11.04 -16.20 3.20
CA TRP A 489 11.67 -15.31 2.22
C TRP A 489 12.48 -16.11 1.19
N ASP A 490 13.25 -17.11 1.65
CA ASP A 490 14.04 -17.98 0.80
C ASP A 490 13.13 -18.83 -0.13
N SER A 491 11.99 -19.25 0.39
CA SER A 491 10.95 -19.97 -0.36
C SER A 491 10.30 -19.10 -1.44
N ALA A 492 10.06 -17.81 -1.17
CA ALA A 492 9.49 -16.87 -2.13
C ALA A 492 10.44 -16.63 -3.32
N ILE A 493 11.74 -16.45 -3.05
CA ILE A 493 12.75 -16.32 -4.11
C ILE A 493 12.78 -17.57 -5.01
N THR A 494 12.71 -18.76 -4.40
CA THR A 494 12.74 -20.01 -5.15
C THR A 494 11.54 -20.11 -6.12
N LYS A 495 10.35 -19.65 -5.70
CA LYS A 495 9.16 -19.58 -6.57
C LYS A 495 9.33 -18.57 -7.70
N ASP A 496 9.84 -17.37 -7.41
CA ASP A 496 10.10 -16.35 -8.43
C ASP A 496 11.07 -16.83 -9.52
N VAL A 497 12.10 -17.60 -9.14
CA VAL A 497 13.06 -18.18 -10.10
C VAL A 497 12.39 -19.27 -10.95
N LEU A 498 11.58 -20.14 -10.34
CA LEU A 498 10.82 -21.19 -11.05
C LEU A 498 9.83 -20.61 -12.06
N ASP A 499 9.15 -19.52 -11.72
CA ASP A 499 8.16 -18.89 -12.59
C ASP A 499 8.79 -18.13 -13.75
N ARG A 500 9.95 -17.48 -13.55
CA ARG A 500 10.74 -16.92 -14.66
C ARG A 500 11.20 -17.99 -15.66
N GLY A 501 11.46 -19.21 -15.19
CA GLY A 501 11.79 -20.34 -16.08
C GLY A 501 10.63 -20.79 -16.98
N LYS A 502 9.39 -20.44 -16.63
CA LYS A 502 8.16 -20.80 -17.37
C LYS A 502 7.63 -19.67 -18.25
N SER A 503 8.21 -18.47 -18.18
CA SER A 503 7.73 -17.32 -18.94
C SER A 503 7.94 -17.51 -20.45
N ARG A 504 7.10 -16.86 -21.26
CA ARG A 504 7.25 -16.88 -22.71
C ARG A 504 8.56 -16.21 -23.13
N LEU A 505 9.15 -16.67 -24.23
CA LEU A 505 10.43 -16.16 -24.74
C LEU A 505 10.42 -14.64 -24.99
N ASP A 506 9.30 -14.11 -25.49
CA ASP A 506 9.11 -12.66 -25.73
C ASP A 506 9.15 -11.86 -24.43
N THR A 507 8.38 -12.26 -23.41
CA THR A 507 8.37 -11.60 -22.10
C THR A 507 9.73 -11.70 -21.42
N ARG A 508 10.38 -12.88 -21.48
CA ARG A 508 11.71 -13.08 -20.92
C ARG A 508 12.75 -12.17 -21.58
N PHE A 509 12.68 -11.98 -22.90
CA PHE A 509 13.55 -11.05 -23.61
C PHE A 509 13.34 -9.60 -23.12
N GLU A 510 12.10 -9.13 -23.06
CA GLU A 510 11.78 -7.77 -22.60
C GLU A 510 12.24 -7.53 -21.14
N ASP A 511 12.00 -8.48 -20.25
CA ASP A 511 12.42 -8.41 -18.83
C ASP A 511 13.95 -8.34 -18.69
N LEU A 512 14.70 -9.13 -19.48
CA LEU A 512 16.16 -9.14 -19.48
C LEU A 512 16.72 -7.81 -20.01
N ILE A 513 16.17 -7.31 -21.13
CA ILE A 513 16.57 -6.01 -21.69
C ILE A 513 16.32 -4.89 -20.69
N LEU A 514 15.15 -4.89 -20.04
CA LEU A 514 14.81 -3.90 -19.02
C LEU A 514 15.77 -3.98 -17.83
N THR A 515 16.06 -5.18 -17.34
CA THR A 515 17.01 -5.39 -16.22
C THR A 515 18.40 -4.88 -16.57
N CYS A 516 18.91 -5.14 -17.78
CA CYS A 516 20.19 -4.61 -18.24
C CYS A 516 20.19 -3.07 -18.32
N LYS A 517 19.10 -2.46 -18.81
CA LYS A 517 18.92 -1.01 -18.85
C LYS A 517 18.84 -0.39 -17.45
N ASP A 518 18.22 -1.07 -16.50
CA ASP A 518 18.13 -0.64 -15.10
C ASP A 518 19.51 -0.62 -14.43
N ILE A 519 20.35 -1.64 -14.66
CA ILE A 519 21.75 -1.67 -14.17
C ILE A 519 22.54 -0.50 -14.74
N LEU A 520 22.44 -0.26 -16.05
CA LEU A 520 23.11 0.90 -16.69
C LEU A 520 22.59 2.25 -16.17
N SER A 521 21.33 2.29 -15.72
CA SER A 521 20.73 3.47 -15.07
C SER A 521 21.16 3.63 -13.60
N GLY A 522 21.99 2.73 -13.06
CA GLY A 522 22.53 2.77 -11.70
C GLY A 522 21.77 1.92 -10.69
N TYR A 523 20.74 1.18 -11.09
CA TYR A 523 20.00 0.32 -10.17
C TYR A 523 20.74 -1.02 -9.98
N CYS A 524 21.60 -1.07 -8.95
CA CYS A 524 22.44 -2.22 -8.65
C CYS A 524 22.08 -2.84 -7.30
N MET A 525 22.21 -4.15 -7.20
CA MET A 525 22.07 -4.86 -5.93
C MET A 525 23.35 -4.71 -5.09
N PRO A 526 23.26 -4.85 -3.76
CA PRO A 526 24.45 -4.84 -2.90
C PRO A 526 25.21 -6.17 -2.99
N GLU A 527 26.52 -6.12 -2.75
CA GLU A 527 27.36 -7.33 -2.61
C GLU A 527 26.93 -8.17 -1.40
N PRO A 528 27.07 -9.51 -1.47
CA PRO A 528 27.71 -10.33 -2.51
C PRO A 528 26.79 -10.77 -3.68
N TYR A 529 25.53 -10.34 -3.68
CA TYR A 529 24.51 -10.87 -4.61
C TYR A 529 24.64 -10.36 -6.04
N PHE A 530 25.26 -9.19 -6.20
CA PHE A 530 25.36 -8.50 -7.47
C PHE A 530 26.16 -9.29 -8.51
N HIS A 531 27.36 -9.76 -8.15
CA HIS A 531 28.22 -10.53 -9.07
C HIS A 531 27.57 -11.82 -9.54
N GLU A 532 27.05 -12.64 -8.62
CA GLU A 532 26.40 -13.92 -8.96
C GLU A 532 25.20 -13.69 -9.88
N LYS A 533 24.41 -12.64 -9.62
CA LYS A 533 23.27 -12.29 -10.44
C LYS A 533 23.67 -11.79 -11.83
N ILE A 534 24.73 -10.98 -11.95
CA ILE A 534 25.21 -10.51 -13.26
C ILE A 534 25.63 -11.67 -14.14
N VAL A 535 26.39 -12.63 -13.61
CA VAL A 535 26.85 -13.79 -14.40
C VAL A 535 25.65 -14.56 -14.94
N ARG A 536 24.67 -14.88 -14.09
CA ARG A 536 23.43 -15.56 -14.51
C ARG A 536 22.61 -14.72 -15.50
N LEU A 537 22.51 -13.41 -15.26
CA LEU A 537 21.77 -12.49 -16.13
C LEU A 537 22.38 -12.46 -17.54
N VAL A 538 23.70 -12.36 -17.63
CA VAL A 538 24.43 -12.33 -18.90
C VAL A 538 24.31 -13.68 -19.61
N ASP A 539 24.43 -14.80 -18.89
CA ASP A 539 24.20 -16.15 -19.45
C ASP A 539 22.81 -16.26 -20.07
N ASP A 540 21.77 -15.88 -19.32
CA ASP A 540 20.39 -15.91 -19.77
C ASP A 540 20.13 -14.96 -20.94
N PHE A 541 20.74 -13.77 -20.91
CA PHE A 541 20.66 -12.78 -21.98
C PHE A 541 21.18 -13.33 -23.31
N TYR A 542 22.38 -13.94 -23.32
CA TYR A 542 22.93 -14.57 -24.52
C TYR A 542 22.15 -15.82 -24.94
N ASN A 543 21.65 -16.62 -23.99
CA ASN A 543 20.81 -17.79 -24.29
C ASN A 543 19.51 -17.39 -25.01
N VAL A 544 18.88 -16.28 -24.62
CA VAL A 544 17.66 -15.78 -25.25
C VAL A 544 17.95 -15.14 -26.60
N LEU A 545 19.00 -14.31 -26.71
CA LEU A 545 19.35 -13.63 -27.95
C LEU A 545 19.83 -14.56 -29.07
N ASN A 546 20.52 -15.64 -28.72
CA ASN A 546 20.96 -16.66 -29.67
C ASN A 546 19.85 -17.67 -30.02
N ASN A 547 18.65 -17.54 -29.43
CA ASN A 547 17.54 -18.44 -29.72
C ASN A 547 16.88 -18.09 -31.06
N PRO A 548 16.88 -18.98 -32.06
CA PRO A 548 16.29 -18.71 -33.38
C PRO A 548 14.77 -18.53 -33.36
N GLN A 549 14.10 -18.93 -32.28
CA GLN A 549 12.65 -18.73 -32.11
C GLN A 549 12.28 -17.34 -31.58
N LEU A 550 13.24 -16.57 -31.04
CA LEU A 550 13.01 -15.22 -30.52
C LEU A 550 12.34 -14.27 -31.53
N PRO A 551 12.84 -14.10 -32.77
CA PRO A 551 12.22 -13.18 -33.73
C PRO A 551 10.78 -13.59 -34.08
N TYR A 552 10.49 -14.90 -34.15
CA TYR A 552 9.13 -15.39 -34.36
C TYR A 552 8.22 -15.11 -33.16
N ALA A 553 8.73 -15.26 -31.93
CA ALA A 553 7.96 -14.98 -30.73
C ALA A 553 7.59 -13.49 -30.64
N LEU A 554 8.57 -12.60 -30.86
CA LEU A 554 8.36 -11.14 -30.88
C LEU A 554 7.39 -10.74 -32.00
N PHE A 555 7.61 -11.23 -33.22
CA PHE A 555 6.75 -10.89 -34.36
C PHE A 555 5.31 -11.36 -34.16
N LYS A 556 5.10 -12.55 -33.60
CA LYS A 556 3.74 -13.10 -33.33
C LYS A 556 2.95 -12.24 -32.35
N VAL A 557 3.57 -11.70 -31.30
CA VAL A 557 2.88 -10.84 -30.31
C VAL A 557 2.21 -9.66 -31.00
N PHE A 558 2.98 -8.93 -31.83
CA PHE A 558 2.46 -7.79 -32.56
C PHE A 558 1.53 -8.20 -33.70
N LEU A 559 1.80 -9.33 -34.37
CA LEU A 559 0.91 -9.83 -35.42
C LEU A 559 -0.49 -10.15 -34.89
N TYR A 560 -0.61 -10.81 -33.73
CA TYR A 560 -1.90 -11.09 -33.11
C TYR A 560 -2.67 -9.82 -32.70
N ALA A 561 -1.96 -8.77 -32.29
CA ALA A 561 -2.58 -7.49 -31.96
C ALA A 561 -3.24 -6.82 -33.19
N VAL A 562 -2.70 -7.05 -34.39
CA VAL A 562 -3.17 -6.42 -35.63
C VAL A 562 -3.98 -7.40 -36.53
N GLU A 563 -4.05 -8.68 -36.19
CA GLU A 563 -4.67 -9.76 -37.00
C GLU A 563 -6.10 -9.45 -37.46
N SER A 564 -6.96 -8.91 -36.59
CA SER A 564 -8.35 -8.58 -36.92
C SER A 564 -8.50 -7.53 -38.05
N ARG A 565 -7.48 -6.69 -38.25
CA ARG A 565 -7.44 -5.65 -39.29
C ARG A 565 -6.70 -6.10 -40.54
N ILE A 566 -5.60 -6.85 -40.35
CA ILE A 566 -4.78 -7.41 -41.43
C ILE A 566 -5.56 -8.48 -42.23
N CYS A 567 -6.55 -9.16 -41.66
CA CYS A 567 -7.41 -10.12 -42.37
C CYS A 567 -8.12 -9.56 -43.63
N ARG A 568 -8.13 -8.24 -43.83
CA ARG A 568 -8.63 -7.58 -45.06
C ARG A 568 -7.61 -7.56 -46.21
N MET A 569 -6.37 -7.93 -45.95
CA MET A 569 -5.27 -7.95 -46.91
C MET A 569 -5.19 -9.29 -47.63
N SER A 570 -5.08 -9.27 -48.96
CA SER A 570 -4.67 -10.44 -49.76
C SER A 570 -3.29 -10.97 -49.32
N SER A 571 -2.41 -10.07 -48.88
CA SER A 571 -1.08 -10.33 -48.34
C SER A 571 -1.04 -11.01 -46.97
N TYR A 572 -2.13 -11.01 -46.18
CA TYR A 572 -2.15 -11.71 -44.88
C TYR A 572 -1.91 -13.21 -45.04
N SER A 573 -2.52 -13.80 -46.08
CA SER A 573 -2.34 -15.21 -46.41
C SER A 573 -0.88 -15.56 -46.73
N LYS A 574 -0.12 -14.61 -47.31
CA LYS A 574 1.30 -14.76 -47.60
C LYS A 574 2.15 -14.59 -46.34
N ILE A 575 1.90 -13.56 -45.53
CA ILE A 575 2.59 -13.35 -44.25
C ILE A 575 2.42 -14.57 -43.33
N LYS A 576 1.20 -15.11 -43.26
CA LYS A 576 0.92 -16.32 -42.48
C LYS A 576 1.64 -17.56 -43.02
N LYS A 577 1.74 -17.69 -44.36
CA LYS A 577 2.52 -18.76 -45.01
C LYS A 577 4.03 -18.61 -44.75
N LEU A 578 4.58 -17.40 -44.81
CA LEU A 578 5.98 -17.12 -44.52
C LEU A 578 6.33 -17.45 -43.06
N ILE A 579 5.37 -17.30 -42.14
CA ILE A 579 5.57 -17.66 -40.73
C ILE A 579 5.35 -19.17 -40.48
N SER A 580 4.49 -19.84 -41.26
CA SER A 580 4.17 -21.27 -41.07
C SER A 580 5.09 -22.23 -41.82
N ASN A 581 5.69 -21.82 -42.94
CA ASN A 581 6.39 -22.71 -43.87
C ASN A 581 7.92 -22.59 -43.87
N VAL A 582 8.52 -21.76 -43.02
CA VAL A 582 9.96 -21.48 -43.05
C VAL A 582 10.71 -22.29 -42.00
N ASN A 583 11.90 -22.76 -42.41
CA ASN A 583 12.87 -23.49 -41.61
C ASN A 583 13.04 -22.79 -40.24
N PRO A 584 12.88 -23.48 -39.09
CA PRO A 584 12.85 -22.85 -37.75
C PRO A 584 14.17 -22.19 -37.31
N GLN A 585 15.17 -22.13 -38.19
CA GLN A 585 16.50 -21.56 -37.95
C GLN A 585 16.71 -20.16 -38.53
N THR A 586 15.90 -19.71 -39.50
CA THR A 586 16.12 -18.43 -40.21
C THR A 586 14.83 -17.63 -40.37
N PHE A 587 14.74 -16.51 -39.65
CA PHE A 587 13.61 -15.59 -39.72
C PHE A 587 13.64 -14.75 -41.02
N PRO A 588 12.58 -14.77 -41.86
CA PRO A 588 12.56 -14.08 -43.15
C PRO A 588 12.24 -12.58 -42.99
N ALA A 589 13.13 -11.84 -42.33
CA ALA A 589 12.94 -10.42 -42.02
C ALA A 589 12.72 -9.55 -43.27
N ASN A 590 13.56 -9.68 -44.29
CA ASN A 590 13.52 -8.83 -45.48
C ASN A 590 12.27 -9.10 -46.33
N GLU A 591 11.90 -10.37 -46.52
CA GLU A 591 10.70 -10.76 -47.26
C GLU A 591 9.41 -10.28 -46.57
N LEU A 592 9.38 -10.32 -45.23
CA LEU A 592 8.27 -9.80 -44.45
C LEU A 592 8.19 -8.26 -44.54
N ALA A 593 9.32 -7.56 -44.47
CA ALA A 593 9.38 -6.12 -44.63
C ALA A 593 8.88 -5.69 -46.02
N GLU A 594 9.36 -6.33 -47.08
CA GLU A 594 8.95 -6.03 -48.46
C GLU A 594 7.46 -6.23 -48.69
N GLU A 595 6.86 -7.31 -48.18
CA GLU A 595 5.43 -7.55 -48.34
C GLU A 595 4.59 -6.54 -47.53
N MET A 596 5.06 -6.11 -46.36
CA MET A 596 4.40 -5.06 -45.56
C MET A 596 4.52 -3.67 -46.23
N GLU A 597 5.69 -3.32 -46.74
CA GLU A 597 5.92 -2.06 -47.47
C GLU A 597 5.13 -2.02 -48.78
N SER A 598 5.12 -3.13 -49.53
CA SER A 598 4.32 -3.25 -50.75
C SER A 598 2.83 -3.04 -50.46
N TYR A 599 2.32 -3.50 -49.33
CA TYR A 599 0.94 -3.22 -48.94
C TYR A 599 0.73 -1.73 -48.62
N LEU A 600 1.61 -1.14 -47.81
CA LEU A 600 1.52 0.29 -47.48
C LEU A 600 1.52 1.17 -48.74
N CYS A 601 2.27 0.79 -49.78
CA CYS A 601 2.27 1.48 -51.07
C CYS A 601 0.95 1.39 -51.86
N THR A 602 0.06 0.44 -51.55
CA THR A 602 -1.26 0.32 -52.22
C THR A 602 -2.34 1.20 -51.60
N LEU A 603 -2.07 1.83 -50.45
CA LEU A 603 -3.05 2.58 -49.67
C LEU A 603 -3.15 4.04 -50.09
N ASN A 604 -4.34 4.62 -49.90
CA ASN A 604 -4.57 6.05 -50.11
C ASN A 604 -3.87 6.89 -49.02
N PRO A 605 -3.51 8.16 -49.29
CA PRO A 605 -2.74 9.01 -48.36
C PRO A 605 -3.40 9.19 -46.98
N THR A 606 -4.74 9.18 -46.92
CA THR A 606 -5.52 9.31 -45.68
C THR A 606 -5.51 8.05 -44.81
N GLU A 607 -5.41 6.87 -45.43
CA GLU A 607 -5.39 5.57 -44.76
C GLU A 607 -3.95 5.16 -44.39
N LEU A 608 -2.98 5.60 -45.19
CA LEU A 608 -1.55 5.34 -45.01
C LEU A 608 -1.04 5.74 -43.62
N GLY A 609 -1.44 6.90 -43.10
CA GLY A 609 -0.96 7.38 -41.79
C GLY A 609 -1.38 6.47 -40.64
N ILE A 610 -2.62 5.96 -40.69
CA ILE A 610 -3.19 5.09 -39.65
C ILE A 610 -2.62 3.67 -39.77
N GLU A 611 -2.55 3.12 -40.99
CA GLU A 611 -2.02 1.78 -41.22
C GLU A 611 -0.51 1.71 -40.96
N LYS A 612 0.25 2.73 -41.35
CA LYS A 612 1.70 2.82 -41.06
C LYS A 612 1.99 2.75 -39.56
N GLN A 613 1.15 3.35 -38.72
CA GLN A 613 1.31 3.30 -37.26
C GLN A 613 1.14 1.86 -36.70
N TYR A 614 0.27 1.05 -37.30
CA TYR A 614 0.09 -0.35 -36.89
C TYR A 614 1.25 -1.24 -37.33
N PHE A 615 1.74 -1.06 -38.57
CA PHE A 615 2.85 -1.83 -39.11
C PHE A 615 4.22 -1.38 -38.60
N GLU A 616 4.34 -0.19 -38.01
CA GLU A 616 5.61 0.35 -37.51
C GLU A 616 6.34 -0.61 -36.56
N SER A 617 5.61 -1.26 -35.64
CA SER A 617 6.22 -2.20 -34.69
C SER A 617 6.70 -3.48 -35.38
N LEU A 618 5.97 -3.97 -36.40
CA LEU A 618 6.34 -5.16 -37.17
C LEU A 618 7.54 -4.89 -38.11
N ILE A 619 7.55 -3.72 -38.75
CA ILE A 619 8.64 -3.27 -39.62
C ILE A 619 9.91 -3.09 -38.78
N LYS A 620 9.83 -2.44 -37.62
CA LYS A 620 10.97 -2.30 -36.70
C LYS A 620 11.57 -3.64 -36.26
N ILE A 621 10.73 -4.67 -36.07
CA ILE A 621 11.23 -6.03 -35.79
C ILE A 621 11.98 -6.58 -37.00
N CYS A 622 11.42 -6.45 -38.20
CA CYS A 622 12.09 -6.90 -39.42
C CYS A 622 13.42 -6.18 -39.64
N GLU A 623 13.47 -4.86 -39.48
CA GLU A 623 14.71 -4.07 -39.53
C GLU A 623 15.75 -4.55 -38.50
N ARG A 624 15.33 -4.79 -37.25
CA ARG A 624 16.21 -5.28 -36.17
C ARG A 624 16.80 -6.66 -36.44
N PHE A 625 16.11 -7.51 -37.20
CA PHE A 625 16.54 -8.87 -37.55
C PHE A 625 16.98 -9.01 -39.02
N GLY A 626 17.14 -7.91 -39.76
CA GLY A 626 17.50 -7.92 -41.20
C GLY A 626 18.84 -8.61 -41.50
N ASP A 627 19.83 -8.41 -40.61
CA ASP A 627 21.15 -9.06 -40.64
C ASP A 627 21.19 -10.38 -39.83
N GLY A 628 20.01 -10.95 -39.52
CA GLY A 628 19.86 -12.14 -38.68
C GLY A 628 20.09 -11.90 -37.19
N LEU A 629 20.26 -12.98 -36.42
CA LEU A 629 20.40 -12.94 -34.95
C LEU A 629 21.65 -12.17 -34.50
N LEU A 630 22.77 -12.33 -35.22
CA LEU A 630 24.02 -11.63 -34.90
C LEU A 630 23.89 -10.12 -35.11
N GLY A 631 23.17 -9.68 -36.16
CA GLY A 631 22.86 -8.26 -36.36
C GLY A 631 22.01 -7.70 -35.24
N HIS A 632 20.98 -8.43 -34.81
CA HIS A 632 20.15 -8.04 -33.68
C HIS A 632 20.94 -7.90 -32.37
N LEU A 633 21.78 -8.90 -32.05
CA LEU A 633 22.67 -8.88 -30.90
C LEU A 633 23.56 -7.61 -30.88
N GLN A 634 24.10 -7.24 -32.03
CA GLN A 634 24.95 -6.06 -32.18
C GLN A 634 24.17 -4.76 -31.96
N ILE A 635 22.96 -4.65 -32.50
CA ILE A 635 22.09 -3.48 -32.27
C ILE A 635 21.83 -3.32 -30.77
N VAL A 636 21.44 -4.40 -30.08
CA VAL A 636 21.13 -4.36 -28.63
C VAL A 636 22.36 -3.97 -27.80
N ILE A 637 23.53 -4.57 -28.07
CA ILE A 637 24.75 -4.24 -27.32
C ILE A 637 25.22 -2.82 -27.65
N SER A 638 25.09 -2.38 -28.90
CA SER A 638 25.38 -0.99 -29.28
C SER A 638 24.48 -0.02 -28.53
N GLU A 639 23.17 -0.30 -28.37
CA GLU A 639 22.27 0.52 -27.55
C GLU A 639 22.77 0.62 -26.09
N PHE A 640 23.26 -0.48 -25.51
CA PHE A 640 23.80 -0.48 -24.15
C PHE A 640 25.09 0.32 -24.02
N LEU A 641 26.01 0.19 -24.98
CA LEU A 641 27.27 0.95 -24.99
C LEU A 641 27.00 2.45 -25.20
N GLU A 642 26.09 2.81 -26.09
CA GLU A 642 25.71 4.21 -26.32
C GLU A 642 25.04 4.82 -25.09
N ASN A 643 24.12 4.10 -24.43
CA ASN A 643 23.52 4.56 -23.16
C ASN A 643 24.57 4.81 -22.07
N PHE A 644 25.62 3.98 -22.00
CA PHE A 644 26.73 4.21 -21.09
C PHE A 644 27.52 5.47 -21.49
N ILE A 645 27.84 5.62 -22.77
CA ILE A 645 28.61 6.75 -23.29
C ILE A 645 27.90 8.08 -23.09
N ASP A 646 26.59 8.13 -23.36
CA ASP A 646 25.77 9.34 -23.28
C ASP A 646 25.78 9.95 -21.87
N ILE A 647 25.90 9.12 -20.83
CA ILE A 647 25.98 9.59 -19.44
C ILE A 647 27.43 9.95 -19.10
N GLU A 648 28.36 9.03 -19.34
CA GLU A 648 29.73 9.19 -18.88
C GLU A 648 30.51 10.27 -19.62
N HIS A 649 30.12 10.63 -20.85
CA HIS A 649 30.77 11.70 -21.62
C HIS A 649 30.78 13.06 -20.88
N HIS A 650 29.76 13.33 -20.06
CA HIS A 650 29.67 14.58 -19.28
C HIS A 650 30.64 14.66 -18.10
N PHE A 651 31.21 13.53 -17.67
CA PHE A 651 32.07 13.44 -16.48
C PHE A 651 33.54 13.11 -16.83
N GLN A 652 33.96 13.41 -18.07
CA GLN A 652 35.33 13.21 -18.55
C GLN A 652 36.22 14.42 -18.23
N ASP A 653 37.33 14.22 -17.51
CA ASP A 653 38.32 15.26 -17.15
C ASP A 653 37.74 16.55 -16.51
N VAL A 654 36.56 16.46 -15.91
CA VAL A 654 35.88 17.58 -15.24
C VAL A 654 35.55 17.24 -13.79
N SER A 655 35.53 18.26 -12.93
CA SER A 655 34.98 18.11 -11.58
C SER A 655 33.50 17.75 -11.66
N TYR A 656 33.02 16.91 -10.74
CA TYR A 656 31.63 16.48 -10.62
C TYR A 656 30.62 17.64 -10.81
N ASP A 657 30.81 18.77 -10.13
CA ASP A 657 29.92 19.94 -10.22
C ASP A 657 29.80 20.51 -11.64
N LYS A 658 30.90 20.50 -12.41
CA LYS A 658 30.91 20.94 -13.81
C LYS A 658 30.20 19.95 -14.72
N GLY A 659 30.35 18.65 -14.45
CA GLY A 659 29.61 17.60 -15.16
C GLY A 659 28.11 17.71 -14.95
N VAL A 660 27.66 17.86 -13.70
CA VAL A 660 26.24 18.09 -13.36
C VAL A 660 25.71 19.36 -14.02
N SER A 661 26.49 20.45 -14.01
CA SER A 661 26.14 21.72 -14.65
C SER A 661 26.01 21.58 -16.18
N SER A 662 26.88 20.80 -16.81
CA SER A 662 26.81 20.47 -18.24
C SER A 662 25.51 19.75 -18.58
N ILE A 663 25.13 18.74 -17.81
CA ILE A 663 23.87 18.01 -18.01
C ILE A 663 22.67 18.95 -17.84
N LYS A 664 22.67 19.78 -16.79
CA LYS A 664 21.60 20.77 -16.54
C LYS A 664 21.46 21.81 -17.64
N SER A 665 22.55 22.15 -18.35
CA SER A 665 22.50 23.09 -19.47
C SER A 665 21.81 22.51 -20.72
N ILE A 666 21.82 21.19 -20.86
CA ILE A 666 21.26 20.47 -22.02
C ILE A 666 19.82 20.00 -21.73
N ILE A 667 19.56 19.57 -20.50
CA ILE A 667 18.28 18.96 -20.09
C ILE A 667 17.56 19.87 -19.11
N SER A 668 16.33 20.26 -19.47
CA SER A 668 15.48 21.12 -18.64
C SER A 668 14.77 20.38 -17.49
N ASP A 669 14.47 19.09 -17.64
CA ASP A 669 13.79 18.28 -16.61
C ASP A 669 14.74 17.90 -15.46
N PRO A 670 14.57 18.44 -14.24
CA PRO A 670 15.44 18.14 -13.12
C PRO A 670 15.40 16.66 -12.71
N SER A 671 14.25 15.99 -12.87
CA SER A 671 14.11 14.56 -12.54
C SER A 671 15.03 13.69 -13.41
N ARG A 672 15.10 13.99 -14.71
CA ARG A 672 16.02 13.31 -15.63
C ARG A 672 17.48 13.61 -15.32
N VAL A 673 17.83 14.84 -14.93
CA VAL A 673 19.20 15.17 -14.51
C VAL A 673 19.59 14.35 -13.28
N VAL A 674 18.74 14.27 -12.26
CA VAL A 674 19.00 13.45 -11.06
C VAL A 674 19.22 11.97 -11.42
N ARG A 675 18.41 11.41 -12.34
CA ARG A 675 18.61 10.03 -12.82
C ARG A 675 19.96 9.81 -13.51
N MET A 676 20.41 10.76 -14.34
CA MET A 676 21.73 10.66 -15.00
C MET A 676 22.87 10.78 -14.00
N VAL A 677 22.76 11.71 -13.04
CA VAL A 677 23.73 11.84 -11.95
C VAL A 677 23.78 10.57 -11.10
N TYR A 678 22.62 9.99 -10.79
CA TYR A 678 22.52 8.73 -10.06
C TYR A 678 23.16 7.55 -10.84
N SER A 679 22.97 7.46 -12.16
CA SER A 679 23.67 6.46 -12.97
C SER A 679 25.20 6.60 -12.88
N HIS A 680 25.70 7.83 -12.87
CA HIS A 680 27.14 8.10 -12.75
C HIS A 680 27.70 7.71 -11.37
N THR A 681 26.93 7.79 -10.28
CA THR A 681 27.42 7.36 -8.95
C THR A 681 27.71 5.86 -8.87
N LYS A 682 27.21 5.07 -9.83
CA LYS A 682 27.31 3.60 -9.89
C LYS A 682 28.17 3.09 -11.05
N VAL A 683 29.11 3.90 -11.53
CA VAL A 683 30.03 3.54 -12.62
C VAL A 683 30.81 2.27 -12.35
N LEU A 684 31.27 2.05 -11.11
CA LEU A 684 32.03 0.84 -10.75
C LEU A 684 31.20 -0.44 -10.97
N ASP A 685 29.94 -0.43 -10.58
CA ASP A 685 29.02 -1.55 -10.74
C ASP A 685 28.67 -1.76 -12.24
N LYS A 686 28.46 -0.66 -12.97
CA LYS A 686 28.27 -0.67 -14.43
C LYS A 686 29.47 -1.27 -15.15
N ASN A 687 30.70 -1.02 -14.68
CA ASN A 687 31.90 -1.59 -15.27
C ASN A 687 31.97 -3.11 -15.10
N VAL A 688 31.53 -3.64 -13.96
CA VAL A 688 31.45 -5.10 -13.74
C VAL A 688 30.48 -5.71 -14.74
N PHE A 689 29.29 -5.13 -14.88
CA PHE A 689 28.29 -5.58 -15.85
C PHE A 689 28.81 -5.53 -17.29
N LEU A 690 29.39 -4.40 -17.73
CA LEU A 690 29.94 -4.26 -19.07
C LEU A 690 31.09 -5.22 -19.33
N LYS A 691 31.95 -5.45 -18.34
CA LYS A 691 33.05 -6.41 -18.45
C LYS A 691 32.53 -7.83 -18.66
N GLU A 692 31.53 -8.25 -17.88
CA GLU A 692 30.91 -9.57 -18.05
C GLU A 692 30.22 -9.69 -19.41
N LEU A 693 29.44 -8.67 -19.81
CA LEU A 693 28.78 -8.62 -21.11
C LEU A 693 29.76 -8.77 -22.29
N LEU A 694 30.89 -8.03 -22.26
CA LEU A 694 31.89 -8.05 -23.32
C LEU A 694 32.73 -9.34 -23.33
N SER A 695 32.90 -9.99 -22.18
CA SER A 695 33.69 -11.22 -22.06
C SER A 695 33.10 -12.40 -22.84
N ARG A 696 31.78 -12.39 -23.09
CA ARG A 696 31.04 -13.45 -23.78
C ARG A 696 30.84 -13.17 -25.28
N LEU A 697 31.32 -12.04 -25.78
CA LEU A 697 31.25 -11.71 -27.20
C LEU A 697 32.27 -12.49 -28.02
N ASP A 698 31.86 -12.89 -29.21
CA ASP A 698 32.72 -13.48 -30.22
C ASP A 698 33.52 -12.41 -30.99
N ASP A 699 34.64 -12.85 -31.56
CA ASP A 699 35.56 -12.00 -32.31
C ASP A 699 34.86 -11.27 -33.49
N GLN A 700 33.86 -11.87 -34.15
CA GLN A 700 33.16 -11.22 -35.27
C GLN A 700 32.24 -10.07 -34.80
N SER A 701 31.52 -10.26 -33.69
CA SER A 701 30.69 -9.20 -33.12
C SER A 701 31.50 -8.02 -32.60
N ILE A 702 32.70 -8.28 -32.05
CA ILE A 702 33.61 -7.22 -31.57
C ILE A 702 34.07 -6.31 -32.72
N ILE A 703 34.32 -6.86 -33.92
CA ILE A 703 34.73 -6.06 -35.09
C ILE A 703 33.66 -5.05 -35.49
N LYS A 704 32.39 -5.47 -35.50
CA LYS A 704 31.28 -4.59 -35.87
C LYS A 704 30.96 -3.54 -34.80
N LEU A 705 31.29 -3.79 -33.53
CA LEU A 705 31.15 -2.86 -32.41
C LEU A 705 32.37 -1.95 -32.18
N GLN A 706 33.31 -1.88 -33.12
CA GLN A 706 34.58 -1.18 -32.93
C GLN A 706 34.43 0.33 -32.63
N MET A 707 33.43 0.99 -33.24
CA MET A 707 33.20 2.44 -33.05
C MET A 707 32.81 2.82 -31.61
N PRO A 708 31.74 2.25 -31.01
CA PRO A 708 31.40 2.54 -29.61
C PRO A 708 32.49 2.08 -28.64
N LEU A 709 33.15 0.93 -28.91
CA LEU A 709 34.26 0.44 -28.07
C LEU A 709 35.46 1.40 -28.07
N LYS A 710 35.82 2.00 -29.22
CA LYS A 710 36.88 3.02 -29.30
C LYS A 710 36.53 4.27 -28.50
N ARG A 711 35.26 4.69 -28.50
CA ARG A 711 34.81 5.85 -27.72
C ARG A 711 35.02 5.62 -26.23
N ILE A 712 34.62 4.46 -25.71
CA ILE A 712 34.83 4.10 -24.29
C ILE A 712 36.33 3.92 -23.98
N ALA A 713 37.10 3.31 -24.88
CA ALA A 713 38.54 3.14 -24.71
C ALA A 713 39.30 4.48 -24.62
N ASN A 714 38.75 5.55 -25.18
CA ASN A 714 39.31 6.91 -25.16
C ASN A 714 38.76 7.77 -24.02
N MET A 715 37.95 7.22 -23.11
CA MET A 715 37.49 7.94 -21.93
C MET A 715 38.59 8.01 -20.87
N PHE A 716 38.64 9.15 -20.16
CA PHE A 716 39.61 9.48 -19.13
C PHE A 716 38.87 9.88 -17.85
N ASN A 717 38.67 8.88 -16.97
CA ASN A 717 38.19 9.05 -15.61
C ASN A 717 38.71 7.86 -14.77
N GLN A 718 39.16 8.11 -13.53
CA GLN A 718 39.69 7.07 -12.63
C GLN A 718 38.71 5.92 -12.41
N GLU A 719 37.41 6.22 -12.31
CA GLU A 719 36.39 5.19 -12.10
C GLU A 719 36.11 4.35 -13.36
N ILE A 720 36.39 4.86 -14.56
CA ILE A 720 36.18 4.19 -15.87
C ILE A 720 37.45 3.49 -16.38
N GLU A 721 38.61 3.86 -15.87
CA GLU A 721 39.91 3.34 -16.29
C GLU A 721 39.98 1.79 -16.38
N PRO A 722 39.42 1.01 -15.42
CA PRO A 722 39.47 -0.46 -15.50
C PRO A 722 38.77 -1.03 -16.74
N ILE A 723 37.60 -0.50 -17.11
CA ILE A 723 36.86 -0.96 -18.29
C ILE A 723 37.52 -0.46 -19.57
N ALA A 724 38.04 0.77 -19.59
CA ALA A 724 38.76 1.32 -20.74
C ALA A 724 40.02 0.50 -21.06
N ILE A 725 40.81 0.09 -20.05
CA ILE A 725 41.98 -0.78 -20.24
C ILE A 725 41.56 -2.16 -20.76
N TYR A 726 40.48 -2.73 -20.24
CA TYR A 726 39.96 -4.02 -20.70
C TYR A 726 39.54 -3.96 -22.18
N ILE A 727 38.83 -2.91 -22.59
CA ILE A 727 38.43 -2.70 -23.99
C ILE A 727 39.66 -2.48 -24.89
N ARG A 728 40.65 -1.69 -24.46
CA ARG A 728 41.92 -1.52 -25.21
C ARG A 728 42.62 -2.86 -25.45
N ARG A 729 42.64 -3.76 -24.45
CA ARG A 729 43.21 -5.11 -24.60
C ARG A 729 42.45 -5.93 -25.64
N ILE A 730 41.11 -5.90 -25.62
CA ILE A 730 40.27 -6.57 -26.62
C ILE A 730 40.58 -6.04 -28.02
N LEU A 731 40.56 -4.71 -28.21
CA LEU A 731 40.82 -4.09 -29.51
C LEU A 731 42.23 -4.40 -30.04
N ASN A 732 43.24 -4.42 -29.17
CA ASN A 732 44.61 -4.76 -29.55
C ASN A 732 44.77 -6.24 -29.95
N LYS A 733 44.12 -7.16 -29.23
CA LYS A 733 44.10 -8.60 -29.58
C LYS A 733 43.53 -8.81 -30.98
N MET A 734 42.49 -8.06 -31.33
CA MET A 734 41.85 -8.15 -32.66
C MET A 734 42.73 -7.60 -33.78
N HIS A 735 43.44 -6.50 -33.53
CA HIS A 735 44.44 -5.99 -34.49
C HIS A 735 45.55 -7.02 -34.74
N GLN A 736 46.01 -7.75 -33.72
CA GLN A 736 47.00 -8.82 -33.88
C GLN A 736 46.46 -10.03 -34.64
N LEU A 737 45.24 -10.48 -34.37
CA LEU A 737 44.59 -11.59 -35.10
C LEU A 737 44.39 -11.28 -36.59
N SER A 738 44.02 -10.03 -36.93
CA SER A 738 43.94 -9.60 -38.34
C SER A 738 45.29 -9.67 -39.05
N TYR A 739 46.39 -9.36 -38.35
CA TYR A 739 47.75 -9.41 -38.87
C TYR A 739 48.21 -10.86 -39.09
N SER A 740 47.90 -11.77 -38.16
CA SER A 740 48.17 -13.20 -38.31
C SER A 740 47.41 -13.82 -39.49
N ASN A 741 46.13 -13.49 -39.66
CA ASN A 741 45.31 -13.95 -40.79
C ASN A 741 45.82 -13.39 -42.14
N LEU A 742 46.31 -12.14 -42.15
CA LEU A 742 46.99 -11.53 -43.30
C LEU A 742 48.31 -12.26 -43.61
N CYS A 743 49.13 -12.58 -42.61
CA CYS A 743 50.37 -13.33 -42.81
C CYS A 743 50.13 -14.76 -43.30
N SER A 744 49.09 -15.46 -42.82
CA SER A 744 48.73 -16.78 -43.35
C SER A 744 48.21 -16.73 -44.79
N ASN A 745 47.49 -15.67 -45.17
CA ASN A 745 47.07 -15.46 -46.56
C ASN A 745 48.26 -15.13 -47.48
N VAL A 746 49.25 -14.36 -46.99
CA VAL A 746 50.49 -14.07 -47.73
C VAL A 746 51.39 -15.30 -47.85
N ASN A 747 51.40 -16.21 -46.87
CA ASN A 747 52.11 -17.50 -46.97
C ASN A 747 51.37 -18.55 -47.83
N SER A 748 50.09 -18.31 -48.16
CA SER A 748 49.28 -19.18 -49.05
C SER A 748 49.30 -18.77 -50.52
N ILE A 749 49.82 -17.58 -50.80
CA ILE A 749 50.13 -17.03 -52.14
C ILE A 749 51.60 -17.35 -52.43
#